data_AF-A0A2T3NGY7-F1
#
_entry.id   AF-A0A2T3NGY7-F1
#
_cell.length_a   1.000
_cell.length_b   1.000
_cell.length_c   1.000
_cell.angle_alpha   90.00
_cell.angle_beta   90.00
_cell.angle_gamma   90.00
#
_symmetry.space_group_name_H-M   'P 1'
#
loop_
_entity.id
_entity.type
_entity.pdbx_description
1 polymer ?
#
loop_
_entity_poly.entity_id
_entity_poly.type
_entity_poly.pdbx_seq_one_letter_code
_entity_poly.pdbx_strand_id
1 'polypeptide(L)'
;MRSYMGYTLLFISSLLLTACGDSGGSAAPVAGTPVPVSTTFTVSVDAPDGIILANQSSFSLIQPAYANAVKDLTEQNFAAVWLDGQGKVFDSINITRLESQGDGKYVLDAGTRPRINAVLLVDLDGVPEFTIGENLPTGLYMTPLAAERLAISLESSLTYYALAQRVATDASWGVFTDVFESGAQGAVALALEDINKIAIDIRDTLFPKIGVQGLTLEDLMSLTIVQTMTEGRLERYFTEQSAVIANILAILNDGYWEISATESNEGKGIFADSTSYDGNETTITEYSWDKSGSEDISLSEVFTYLSNSTAFGSEDIRSQVLTNQGWVGLFEYLKVQFSTDRNALLTDAALNTSDERGVTLEAKVYPLSGKKMHDFLSSRENHYLTRYIPDDTTFADGSSGFYFTWRPESETYLLCDNTNDQDTCRAYPILTPEAGYTSLDDIKTPLFDIGITIDQVNGFKLSDNIVAEFIGDDFFTVRYWSRIAANEWTIQDTGVWAPTTVSGRPVIRFDVPDIIKQIADDYPYNGRNLFLVEDRGFVNIGEVLLELAEFNFSGFDNDAKAQIFAAASRDNLPPFGECIFGNTDFANEGLFLNAVTECGGDERFTTQSVNDLVDKTLVQISEEGEITAHVLRADNTWDHYRNTLEETGSRNWSLTEEGYLKLIGDTNIEDEFDYWSLNAYEYQRNLLAIKVFSQQGQQAQISSTMAKEYLAGSLAACLDGDSGWDPATTTPVVKETLANYNTQVQQCKEIWFGRNPVFTEALLIGQTGNNSDDKALIFASDTGGEGGNHSNPDTARYLKLSDDFQGDFFLGSYVDGSGCGFNFDILWKIEDDGTLYYEAVDGSMNERIQITDTDGLKLAIKAFNHQSRWQTDETLLYGSDEGEIWSDIVTLIDASQVPNVVPVEPPPPAEEETPPEGENPPAEGEEPPAEEEPAGPPAGTILNDGQTCAYLEVPEQPAP
;
A
#
# COMPACT_ATOMS: atom_id res chain seq x y z
N MET A 1 30.48 -48.51 -2.78
CA MET A 1 30.05 -49.94 -2.90
C MET A 1 28.54 -50.08 -2.67
N ARG A 2 27.72 -49.18 -3.27
CA ARG A 2 26.25 -49.17 -3.25
C ARG A 2 25.64 -49.32 -4.67
N SER A 3 26.45 -49.60 -5.68
CA SER A 3 26.06 -49.57 -7.10
C SER A 3 25.83 -50.96 -7.73
N TYR A 4 25.75 -52.03 -6.94
CA TYR A 4 25.59 -53.41 -7.45
C TYR A 4 24.32 -54.15 -6.97
N MET A 5 23.44 -53.50 -6.19
CA MET A 5 22.13 -54.08 -5.80
C MET A 5 20.95 -53.60 -6.67
N GLY A 6 21.12 -52.54 -7.48
CA GLY A 6 20.04 -51.98 -8.31
C GLY A 6 19.68 -52.79 -9.56
N TYR A 7 20.60 -53.58 -10.11
CA TYR A 7 20.38 -54.26 -11.40
C TYR A 7 19.78 -55.68 -11.28
N THR A 8 19.83 -56.31 -10.10
CA THR A 8 19.27 -57.67 -9.89
C THR A 8 17.81 -57.71 -9.44
N LEU A 9 17.23 -56.58 -9.01
CA LEU A 9 15.81 -56.49 -8.62
C LEU A 9 14.87 -56.25 -9.82
N LEU A 10 15.34 -55.61 -10.90
CA LEU A 10 14.56 -55.34 -12.11
C LEU A 10 14.25 -56.58 -12.99
N PHE A 11 15.02 -57.68 -12.83
CA PHE A 11 14.81 -58.90 -13.62
C PHE A 11 13.87 -59.93 -12.97
N ILE A 12 13.48 -59.73 -11.70
CA ILE A 12 12.55 -60.63 -10.99
C ILE A 12 11.11 -60.05 -11.03
N SER A 13 10.96 -58.73 -11.16
CA SER A 13 9.65 -58.05 -11.30
C SER A 13 9.00 -58.27 -12.67
N SER A 14 9.78 -58.57 -13.70
CA SER A 14 9.31 -58.76 -15.09
C SER A 14 8.80 -60.19 -15.39
N LEU A 15 8.93 -61.13 -14.44
CA LEU A 15 8.47 -62.52 -14.58
C LEU A 15 7.15 -62.85 -13.86
N LEU A 16 6.51 -61.88 -13.18
CA LEU A 16 5.19 -62.05 -12.54
C LEU A 16 4.03 -61.42 -13.34
N LEU A 17 4.30 -60.76 -14.46
CA LEU A 17 3.28 -60.20 -15.37
C LEU A 17 3.01 -61.14 -16.56
N THR A 18 2.58 -62.38 -16.31
CA THR A 18 1.86 -63.20 -17.32
C THR A 18 1.06 -64.32 -16.65
N ALA A 19 -0.14 -64.01 -16.12
CA ALA A 19 -1.24 -64.98 -16.05
C ALA A 19 -2.57 -64.31 -15.69
N CYS A 20 -3.59 -64.67 -16.46
CA CYS A 20 -5.03 -64.47 -16.23
C CYS A 20 -5.61 -63.10 -16.60
N GLY A 21 -5.97 -62.98 -17.88
CA GLY A 21 -7.16 -62.21 -18.24
C GLY A 21 -8.42 -62.99 -17.86
N ASP A 22 -9.41 -62.28 -17.31
CA ASP A 22 -10.81 -62.58 -17.58
C ASP A 22 -11.61 -61.27 -17.55
N SER A 23 -12.48 -61.13 -18.53
CA SER A 23 -13.28 -59.94 -18.83
C SER A 23 -14.58 -59.96 -18.01
N GLY A 24 -14.71 -59.04 -17.06
CA GLY A 24 -15.96 -58.71 -16.38
C GLY A 24 -16.01 -57.21 -16.14
N GLY A 25 -17.08 -56.55 -16.59
CA GLY A 25 -17.23 -55.08 -16.50
C GLY A 25 -17.02 -54.59 -15.07
N SER A 26 -16.03 -53.71 -14.91
CA SER A 26 -15.65 -53.13 -13.62
C SER A 26 -16.75 -52.20 -13.10
N ALA A 27 -17.23 -52.47 -11.89
CA ALA A 27 -17.91 -51.46 -11.10
C ALA A 27 -16.95 -50.27 -10.87
N ALA A 28 -17.49 -49.06 -10.73
CA ALA A 28 -16.72 -47.88 -10.38
C ALA A 28 -15.84 -48.16 -9.14
N PRO A 29 -14.55 -47.79 -9.14
CA PRO A 29 -13.69 -48.00 -8.00
C PRO A 29 -14.15 -47.06 -6.88
N VAL A 30 -14.80 -47.62 -5.85
CA VAL A 30 -14.92 -46.98 -4.55
C VAL A 30 -13.80 -47.58 -3.71
N ALA A 31 -12.84 -46.75 -3.28
CA ALA A 31 -11.82 -47.20 -2.34
C ALA A 31 -12.54 -47.69 -1.06
N GLY A 32 -12.52 -49.01 -0.82
CA GLY A 32 -13.09 -49.59 0.38
C GLY A 32 -12.33 -49.12 1.63
N THR A 33 -13.04 -49.03 2.76
CA THR A 33 -12.49 -48.70 4.08
C THR A 33 -11.23 -49.54 4.36
N PRO A 34 -10.04 -48.93 4.52
CA PRO A 34 -8.81 -49.66 4.81
C PRO A 34 -8.91 -50.40 6.15
N VAL A 35 -8.22 -51.53 6.26
CA VAL A 35 -8.02 -52.26 7.53
C VAL A 35 -7.53 -51.28 8.62
N PRO A 36 -8.02 -51.34 9.88
CA PRO A 36 -7.68 -50.34 10.89
C PRO A 36 -6.18 -50.39 11.19
N VAL A 37 -5.47 -49.35 10.76
CA VAL A 37 -4.11 -49.03 11.22
C VAL A 37 -4.27 -47.73 11.99
N SER A 38 -3.90 -47.75 13.27
CA SER A 38 -3.81 -46.53 14.07
C SER A 38 -2.42 -45.96 13.85
N THR A 39 -2.33 -44.73 13.36
CA THR A 39 -1.07 -43.98 13.25
C THR A 39 -1.07 -42.87 14.29
N THR A 40 0.07 -42.68 14.95
CA THR A 40 0.31 -41.55 15.84
C THR A 40 0.80 -40.38 15.01
N PHE A 41 0.11 -39.25 15.10
CA PHE A 41 0.46 -37.99 14.47
C PHE A 41 0.89 -36.99 15.54
N THR A 42 1.94 -36.23 15.26
CA THR A 42 2.34 -35.05 16.04
C THR A 42 2.01 -33.81 15.22
N VAL A 43 1.12 -32.97 15.74
CA VAL A 43 0.59 -31.80 15.04
C VAL A 43 0.95 -30.55 15.84
N SER A 44 1.56 -29.57 15.20
CA SER A 44 1.62 -28.21 15.73
C SER A 44 0.50 -27.37 15.13
N VAL A 45 -0.24 -26.65 15.96
CA VAL A 45 -1.27 -25.71 15.51
C VAL A 45 -0.75 -24.30 15.73
N ASP A 46 -0.56 -23.61 14.62
CA ASP A 46 -0.06 -22.25 14.55
C ASP A 46 -1.11 -21.37 13.87
N ALA A 47 -1.58 -20.34 14.57
CA ALA A 47 -2.61 -19.46 14.05
C ALA A 47 -2.27 -18.00 14.37
N PRO A 48 -2.44 -17.07 13.41
CA PRO A 48 -2.16 -15.66 13.64
C PRO A 48 -2.87 -15.10 14.88
N ASP A 49 -2.13 -14.35 15.71
CA ASP A 49 -2.63 -13.71 16.95
C ASP A 49 -3.93 -12.95 16.73
N GLY A 50 -4.03 -12.29 15.57
CA GLY A 50 -5.18 -11.48 15.19
C GLY A 50 -6.47 -12.27 14.91
N ILE A 51 -6.38 -13.55 14.56
CA ILE A 51 -7.54 -14.43 14.28
C ILE A 51 -8.04 -15.07 15.58
N ILE A 52 -7.17 -15.19 16.59
CA ILE A 52 -7.50 -15.79 17.88
C ILE A 52 -8.05 -14.68 18.78
N LEU A 53 -9.39 -14.66 18.90
CA LEU A 53 -10.21 -13.88 19.83
C LEU A 53 -10.55 -12.44 19.40
N ALA A 54 -11.77 -12.29 18.88
CA ALA A 54 -12.63 -11.12 19.08
C ALA A 54 -12.95 -10.81 20.57
N ASN A 55 -12.16 -11.31 21.54
CA ASN A 55 -12.43 -11.13 22.97
C ASN A 55 -11.23 -11.22 23.93
N GLN A 56 -9.98 -11.16 23.47
CA GLN A 56 -8.85 -10.89 24.37
C GLN A 56 -8.09 -9.65 23.93
N SER A 57 -8.70 -8.51 24.20
CA SER A 57 -8.03 -7.21 24.25
C SER A 57 -7.00 -7.21 25.40
N SER A 58 -5.81 -7.73 25.15
CA SER A 58 -4.59 -7.27 25.83
C SER A 58 -3.86 -6.32 24.90
N PHE A 59 -3.76 -5.06 25.32
CA PHE A 59 -2.92 -4.06 24.65
C PHE A 59 -1.48 -4.59 24.58
N SER A 60 -1.01 -4.89 23.37
CA SER A 60 0.42 -5.00 23.06
C SER A 60 0.76 -3.81 22.17
N LEU A 61 1.70 -2.96 22.62
CA LEU A 61 2.20 -1.81 21.85
C LEU A 61 2.98 -2.24 20.59
N ILE A 62 3.24 -3.55 20.44
CA ILE A 62 3.85 -4.17 19.27
C ILE A 62 3.06 -5.47 19.05
N GLN A 63 2.19 -5.52 18.04
CA GLN A 63 1.65 -6.79 17.55
C GLN A 63 2.85 -7.62 17.08
N PRO A 64 3.06 -8.86 17.57
CA PRO A 64 4.05 -9.72 16.93
C PRO A 64 3.61 -9.92 15.47
N ALA A 65 4.55 -9.82 14.53
CA ALA A 65 4.31 -10.07 13.10
C ALA A 65 4.01 -11.55 12.78
N TYR A 66 3.63 -12.35 13.78
CA TYR A 66 3.81 -13.79 13.82
C TYR A 66 2.55 -14.49 14.31
N ALA A 67 2.41 -15.77 13.95
CA ALA A 67 1.37 -16.64 14.47
C ALA A 67 1.72 -17.17 15.86
N ASN A 68 0.69 -17.35 16.72
CA ASN A 68 0.81 -17.92 18.04
C ASN A 68 0.36 -19.39 18.05
N ALA A 69 1.12 -20.21 18.77
CA ALA A 69 0.79 -21.57 19.10
C ALA A 69 -0.48 -21.54 19.94
N VAL A 70 -1.49 -22.23 19.45
CA VAL A 70 -2.73 -22.36 20.20
C VAL A 70 -2.52 -23.45 21.24
N LYS A 71 -2.34 -23.08 22.51
CA LYS A 71 -1.92 -24.01 23.59
C LYS A 71 -3.08 -24.71 24.30
N ASP A 72 -4.26 -24.10 24.27
CA ASP A 72 -5.41 -24.49 25.10
C ASP A 72 -6.48 -25.29 24.35
N LEU A 73 -6.15 -25.88 23.19
CA LEU A 73 -7.10 -26.72 22.48
C LEU A 73 -7.30 -28.04 23.22
N THR A 74 -8.54 -28.48 23.25
CA THR A 74 -8.96 -29.74 23.85
C THR A 74 -9.38 -30.73 22.77
N GLU A 75 -9.65 -31.98 23.13
CA GLU A 75 -10.08 -33.01 22.18
C GLU A 75 -11.30 -32.59 21.33
N GLN A 76 -12.20 -31.77 21.89
CA GLN A 76 -13.41 -31.32 21.19
C GLN A 76 -13.11 -30.37 20.02
N ASN A 77 -11.94 -29.73 20.01
CA ASN A 77 -11.52 -28.79 18.98
C ASN A 77 -11.03 -29.49 17.70
N PHE A 78 -10.87 -30.82 17.74
CA PHE A 78 -10.32 -31.59 16.64
C PHE A 78 -11.37 -32.57 16.09
N ALA A 79 -11.45 -32.63 14.76
CA ALA A 79 -12.15 -33.69 14.06
C ALA A 79 -11.28 -34.16 12.89
N ALA A 80 -11.43 -35.41 12.47
CA ALA A 80 -10.76 -35.90 11.27
C ALA A 80 -11.79 -36.53 10.33
N VAL A 81 -11.62 -36.30 9.03
CA VAL A 81 -12.58 -36.73 8.00
C VAL A 81 -11.90 -37.33 6.79
N TRP A 82 -12.62 -38.20 6.09
CA TRP A 82 -12.24 -38.71 4.78
C TRP A 82 -12.93 -37.90 3.68
N LEU A 83 -12.17 -37.55 2.64
CA LEU A 83 -12.71 -37.05 1.38
C LEU A 83 -12.82 -38.16 0.35
N ASP A 84 -13.91 -38.17 -0.42
CA ASP A 84 -14.11 -39.07 -1.56
C ASP A 84 -13.38 -38.60 -2.84
N GLY A 85 -13.59 -39.33 -3.94
CA GLY A 85 -13.01 -38.99 -5.25
C GLY A 85 -13.54 -37.68 -5.85
N GLN A 86 -14.57 -37.08 -5.26
CA GLN A 86 -15.17 -35.80 -5.64
C GLN A 86 -14.85 -34.71 -4.60
N GLY A 87 -13.92 -34.94 -3.67
CA GLY A 87 -13.52 -33.94 -2.67
C GLY A 87 -14.57 -33.67 -1.59
N LYS A 88 -15.61 -34.51 -1.49
CA LYS A 88 -16.68 -34.36 -0.50
C LYS A 88 -16.43 -35.20 0.73
N VAL A 89 -16.92 -34.73 1.89
CA VAL A 89 -16.80 -35.45 3.15
C VAL A 89 -17.57 -36.76 3.07
N PHE A 90 -16.86 -37.88 3.12
CA PHE A 90 -17.42 -39.22 2.98
C PHE A 90 -17.71 -39.91 4.32
N ASP A 91 -16.79 -39.77 5.28
CA ASP A 91 -16.89 -40.42 6.59
C ASP A 91 -16.01 -39.69 7.61
N SER A 92 -16.26 -39.89 8.90
CA SER A 92 -15.38 -39.40 9.97
C SER A 92 -14.29 -40.41 10.32
N ILE A 93 -13.13 -39.91 10.74
CA ILE A 93 -11.99 -40.70 11.20
C ILE A 93 -12.01 -40.69 12.73
N ASN A 94 -12.00 -41.87 13.33
CA ASN A 94 -11.97 -41.99 14.77
C ASN A 94 -10.59 -41.57 15.33
N ILE A 95 -10.57 -40.48 16.12
CA ILE A 95 -9.43 -40.07 16.94
C ILE A 95 -9.59 -40.79 18.29
N THR A 96 -8.68 -41.69 18.60
CA THR A 96 -8.78 -42.56 19.79
C THR A 96 -8.00 -42.05 20.99
N ARG A 97 -7.12 -41.08 20.76
CA ARG A 97 -6.32 -40.40 21.77
C ARG A 97 -5.95 -39.02 21.23
N LEU A 98 -6.02 -38.01 22.08
CA LEU A 98 -5.47 -36.68 21.86
C LEU A 98 -4.81 -36.18 23.14
N GLU A 99 -3.57 -35.73 23.04
CA GLU A 99 -2.74 -35.31 24.17
C GLU A 99 -2.01 -34.00 23.84
N SER A 100 -2.37 -32.92 24.54
CA SER A 100 -1.63 -31.66 24.47
C SER A 100 -0.28 -31.79 25.18
N GLN A 101 0.78 -31.31 24.55
CA GLN A 101 2.12 -31.22 25.12
C GLN A 101 2.39 -29.85 25.78
N GLY A 102 1.42 -28.92 25.73
CA GLY A 102 1.46 -27.60 26.40
C GLY A 102 2.17 -26.48 25.64
N ASP A 103 2.81 -26.79 24.51
CA ASP A 103 3.58 -25.86 23.67
C ASP A 103 2.96 -25.62 22.28
N GLY A 104 1.64 -25.85 22.15
CA GLY A 104 0.95 -25.83 20.86
C GLY A 104 1.15 -27.10 20.03
N LYS A 105 1.82 -28.12 20.58
CA LYS A 105 1.90 -29.46 20.01
C LYS A 105 0.86 -30.40 20.60
N TYR A 106 0.33 -31.22 19.72
CA TYR A 106 -0.70 -32.21 20.01
C TYR A 106 -0.26 -33.56 19.46
N VAL A 107 -0.37 -34.60 20.26
CA VAL A 107 -0.16 -35.99 19.82
C VAL A 107 -1.52 -36.66 19.72
N LEU A 108 -1.87 -37.15 18.53
CA LEU A 108 -3.15 -37.80 18.29
C LEU A 108 -2.99 -39.17 17.61
N ASP A 109 -3.78 -40.14 18.05
CA ASP A 109 -3.85 -41.47 17.44
C ASP A 109 -5.12 -41.57 16.61
N ALA A 110 -4.98 -41.52 15.28
CA ALA A 110 -6.09 -41.57 14.33
C ALA A 110 -6.16 -42.93 13.63
N GLY A 111 -7.38 -43.40 13.37
CA GLY A 111 -7.68 -44.65 12.66
C GLY A 111 -7.38 -44.62 11.15
N THR A 112 -6.29 -43.97 10.74
CA THR A 112 -5.85 -43.85 9.35
C THR A 112 -4.34 -43.95 9.24
N ARG A 113 -3.86 -44.40 8.08
CA ARG A 113 -2.45 -44.26 7.66
C ARG A 113 -2.25 -42.89 6.98
N PRO A 114 -1.00 -42.43 6.81
CA PRO A 114 -0.75 -41.20 6.08
C PRO A 114 -1.39 -41.18 4.68
N ARG A 115 -2.24 -40.19 4.38
CA ARG A 115 -2.96 -40.00 3.11
C ARG A 115 -3.30 -38.52 2.86
N ILE A 116 -3.36 -38.14 1.58
CA ILE A 116 -3.76 -36.78 1.16
C ILE A 116 -5.25 -36.48 1.28
N ASN A 117 -6.11 -37.51 1.36
CA ASN A 117 -7.57 -37.37 1.45
C ASN A 117 -8.13 -37.68 2.86
N ALA A 118 -7.24 -37.92 3.83
CA ALA A 118 -7.57 -37.87 5.24
C ALA A 118 -7.23 -36.47 5.73
N VAL A 119 -8.17 -35.77 6.35
CA VAL A 119 -8.02 -34.36 6.72
C VAL A 119 -8.23 -34.22 8.20
N LEU A 120 -7.32 -33.50 8.87
CA LEU A 120 -7.53 -33.02 10.22
C LEU A 120 -8.17 -31.63 10.14
N LEU A 121 -9.29 -31.46 10.82
CA LEU A 121 -10.04 -30.21 10.96
C LEU A 121 -9.87 -29.70 12.37
N VAL A 122 -9.61 -28.40 12.51
CA VAL A 122 -9.45 -27.74 13.79
C VAL A 122 -10.31 -26.48 13.83
N ASP A 123 -11.15 -26.40 14.84
CA ASP A 123 -11.91 -25.21 15.22
C ASP A 123 -11.27 -24.64 16.48
N LEU A 124 -10.74 -23.41 16.38
CA LEU A 124 -10.04 -22.77 17.50
C LEU A 124 -11.00 -22.38 18.63
N ASP A 125 -12.26 -22.11 18.31
CA ASP A 125 -13.25 -21.57 19.26
C ASP A 125 -14.30 -22.60 19.69
N GLY A 126 -14.40 -23.72 18.98
CA GLY A 126 -15.52 -24.64 19.13
C GLY A 126 -15.23 -26.08 18.76
N VAL A 127 -16.26 -26.71 18.20
CA VAL A 127 -16.22 -28.09 17.74
C VAL A 127 -16.34 -28.04 16.23
N PRO A 128 -15.40 -28.64 15.47
CA PRO A 128 -15.49 -28.70 14.02
C PRO A 128 -16.85 -29.23 13.54
N GLU A 129 -17.65 -28.38 12.89
CA GLU A 129 -18.92 -28.76 12.29
C GLU A 129 -18.74 -29.11 10.81
N PHE A 130 -19.18 -30.30 10.40
CA PHE A 130 -19.13 -30.76 9.01
C PHE A 130 -20.30 -31.66 8.67
N THR A 131 -20.67 -31.71 7.38
CA THR A 131 -21.77 -32.52 6.87
C THR A 131 -21.27 -33.59 5.90
N ILE A 132 -21.64 -34.85 6.13
CA ILE A 132 -21.35 -35.95 5.20
C ILE A 132 -22.08 -35.70 3.86
N GLY A 133 -21.35 -35.79 2.77
CA GLY A 133 -21.83 -35.58 1.39
C GLY A 133 -21.69 -34.12 0.90
N GLU A 134 -21.19 -33.22 1.73
CA GLU A 134 -20.93 -31.82 1.38
C GLU A 134 -19.42 -31.55 1.23
N ASN A 135 -19.09 -30.36 0.72
CA ASN A 135 -17.70 -29.90 0.64
C ASN A 135 -17.16 -29.66 2.06
N LEU A 136 -15.84 -29.51 2.18
CA LEU A 136 -15.25 -29.07 3.45
C LEU A 136 -15.85 -27.72 3.87
N PRO A 137 -16.14 -27.52 5.17
CA PRO A 137 -16.67 -26.26 5.68
C PRO A 137 -15.67 -25.12 5.53
N THR A 138 -16.17 -23.91 5.34
CA THR A 138 -15.40 -22.67 5.47
C THR A 138 -15.07 -22.40 6.93
N GLY A 139 -14.01 -21.62 7.20
CA GLY A 139 -13.70 -21.14 8.55
C GLY A 139 -13.00 -22.12 9.49
N LEU A 140 -12.69 -23.34 9.05
CA LEU A 140 -11.88 -24.29 9.83
C LEU A 140 -10.43 -24.33 9.37
N TYR A 141 -9.52 -24.46 10.33
CA TYR A 141 -8.13 -24.77 10.03
C TYR A 141 -8.01 -26.24 9.62
N MET A 142 -7.14 -26.53 8.65
CA MET A 142 -7.05 -27.87 8.10
C MET A 142 -5.68 -28.22 7.52
N THR A 143 -5.34 -29.50 7.62
CA THR A 143 -4.15 -30.07 6.97
C THR A 143 -4.42 -31.52 6.58
N PRO A 144 -3.89 -32.02 5.45
CA PRO A 144 -3.97 -33.43 5.15
C PRO A 144 -3.12 -34.23 6.15
N LEU A 145 -3.65 -35.35 6.64
CA LEU A 145 -2.92 -36.34 7.44
C LEU A 145 -1.95 -37.14 6.56
N ALA A 146 -1.04 -36.46 5.85
CA ALA A 146 -0.16 -37.01 4.83
C ALA A 146 1.25 -37.38 5.35
N ALA A 147 1.60 -36.98 6.57
CA ALA A 147 2.84 -37.34 7.27
C ALA A 147 2.57 -37.53 8.77
N GLU A 148 3.49 -38.19 9.49
CA GLU A 148 3.37 -38.38 10.94
C GLU A 148 3.63 -37.08 11.74
N ARG A 149 4.26 -36.08 11.12
CA ARG A 149 4.53 -34.77 11.72
C ARG A 149 4.03 -33.69 10.78
N LEU A 150 3.15 -32.83 11.25
CA LEU A 150 2.40 -31.87 10.45
C LEU A 150 2.29 -30.52 11.17
N ALA A 151 2.28 -29.43 10.41
CA ALA A 151 1.81 -28.14 10.90
C ALA A 151 0.41 -27.86 10.34
N ILE A 152 -0.41 -27.24 11.17
CA ILE A 152 -1.59 -26.53 10.76
C ILE A 152 -1.25 -25.05 10.90
N SER A 153 -1.33 -24.34 9.78
CA SER A 153 -1.10 -22.90 9.65
C SER A 153 -2.17 -22.28 8.77
N LEU A 154 -2.24 -20.95 8.71
CA LEU A 154 -3.19 -20.25 7.84
C LEU A 154 -2.95 -20.62 6.37
N GLU A 155 -1.70 -20.60 5.90
CA GLU A 155 -1.35 -20.84 4.50
C GLU A 155 -1.57 -22.30 4.08
N SER A 156 -1.25 -23.26 4.96
CA SER A 156 -1.55 -24.68 4.69
C SER A 156 -3.06 -24.94 4.65
N SER A 157 -3.83 -24.27 5.50
CA SER A 157 -5.30 -24.36 5.53
C SER A 157 -5.93 -23.76 4.27
N LEU A 158 -5.52 -22.54 3.88
CA LEU A 158 -5.99 -21.88 2.65
C LEU A 158 -5.67 -22.72 1.40
N THR A 159 -4.45 -23.24 1.33
CA THR A 159 -4.01 -24.10 0.21
C THR A 159 -4.83 -25.37 0.11
N TYR A 160 -4.99 -26.08 1.23
CA TYR A 160 -5.70 -27.35 1.22
C TYR A 160 -7.20 -27.17 1.00
N TYR A 161 -7.80 -26.12 1.56
CA TYR A 161 -9.19 -25.78 1.29
C TYR A 161 -9.41 -25.50 -0.20
N ALA A 162 -8.57 -24.66 -0.80
CA ALA A 162 -8.69 -24.33 -2.22
C ALA A 162 -8.46 -25.57 -3.10
N LEU A 163 -7.56 -26.49 -2.71
CA LEU A 163 -7.38 -27.78 -3.38
C LEU A 163 -8.67 -28.61 -3.32
N ALA A 164 -9.28 -28.73 -2.14
CA ALA A 164 -10.53 -29.46 -1.98
C ALA A 164 -11.68 -28.84 -2.80
N GLN A 165 -11.78 -27.51 -2.86
CA GLN A 165 -12.78 -26.82 -3.69
C GLN A 165 -12.56 -27.08 -5.18
N ARG A 166 -11.30 -27.06 -5.64
CA ARG A 166 -10.97 -27.44 -7.01
C ARG A 166 -11.38 -28.87 -7.31
N VAL A 167 -11.02 -29.82 -6.45
CA VAL A 167 -11.39 -31.24 -6.60
C VAL A 167 -12.91 -31.41 -6.64
N ALA A 168 -13.65 -30.66 -5.82
CA ALA A 168 -15.11 -30.65 -5.83
C ALA A 168 -15.70 -30.08 -7.12
N THR A 169 -15.10 -29.02 -7.66
CA THR A 169 -15.50 -28.37 -8.92
C THR A 169 -15.23 -29.27 -10.13
N ASP A 170 -14.04 -29.88 -10.18
CA ASP A 170 -13.62 -30.78 -11.25
C ASP A 170 -14.23 -32.18 -11.11
N ALA A 171 -14.81 -32.49 -9.94
CA ALA A 171 -15.22 -33.83 -9.51
C ALA A 171 -14.11 -34.88 -9.70
N SER A 172 -12.85 -34.49 -9.47
CA SER A 172 -11.64 -35.27 -9.73
C SER A 172 -10.44 -34.74 -8.96
N TRP A 173 -9.57 -35.64 -8.49
CA TRP A 173 -8.29 -35.29 -7.86
C TRP A 173 -7.21 -34.82 -8.87
N GLY A 174 -7.52 -34.86 -10.17
CA GLY A 174 -6.65 -34.38 -11.24
C GLY A 174 -5.24 -34.95 -11.16
N VAL A 175 -4.24 -34.09 -11.00
CA VAL A 175 -2.81 -34.46 -10.92
C VAL A 175 -2.48 -35.33 -9.70
N PHE A 176 -3.34 -35.36 -8.68
CA PHE A 176 -3.20 -36.18 -7.49
C PHE A 176 -3.99 -37.50 -7.54
N THR A 177 -4.66 -37.83 -8.65
CA THR A 177 -5.51 -39.03 -8.76
C THR A 177 -4.74 -40.32 -8.43
N ASP A 178 -3.53 -40.48 -8.97
CA ASP A 178 -2.71 -41.68 -8.72
C ASP A 178 -2.30 -41.80 -7.24
N VAL A 179 -2.05 -40.66 -6.58
CA VAL A 179 -1.69 -40.60 -5.16
C VAL A 179 -2.91 -40.93 -4.29
N PHE A 180 -4.08 -40.39 -4.64
CA PHE A 180 -5.37 -40.68 -4.02
C PHE A 180 -5.71 -42.17 -4.10
N GLU A 181 -5.64 -42.78 -5.29
CA GLU A 181 -5.99 -44.18 -5.52
C GLU A 181 -4.99 -45.15 -4.87
N SER A 182 -3.69 -44.92 -5.06
CA SER A 182 -2.66 -45.84 -4.55
C SER A 182 -2.43 -45.70 -3.04
N GLY A 183 -2.45 -44.47 -2.53
CA GLY A 183 -2.06 -44.11 -1.16
C GLY A 183 -0.68 -44.65 -0.78
N ALA A 184 0.26 -44.71 -1.72
CA ALA A 184 1.62 -45.17 -1.48
C ALA A 184 2.40 -44.09 -0.70
N GLN A 185 3.07 -44.47 0.40
CA GLN A 185 3.71 -43.51 1.31
C GLN A 185 4.68 -42.54 0.62
N GLY A 186 5.52 -43.02 -0.29
CA GLY A 186 6.45 -42.15 -1.03
C GLY A 186 5.74 -41.15 -1.96
N ALA A 187 4.62 -41.56 -2.58
CA ALA A 187 3.83 -40.68 -3.43
C ALA A 187 3.02 -39.66 -2.61
N VAL A 188 2.53 -40.07 -1.43
CA VAL A 188 1.86 -39.17 -0.47
C VAL A 188 2.83 -38.11 0.04
N ALA A 189 4.09 -38.48 0.34
CA ALA A 189 5.11 -37.54 0.78
C ALA A 189 5.45 -36.50 -0.31
N LEU A 190 5.59 -36.93 -1.57
CA LEU A 190 5.82 -36.00 -2.68
C LEU A 190 4.63 -35.06 -2.92
N ALA A 191 3.40 -35.58 -2.85
CA ALA A 191 2.21 -34.74 -2.97
C ALA A 191 2.10 -33.71 -1.83
N LEU A 192 2.49 -34.08 -0.60
CA LEU A 192 2.55 -33.14 0.51
C LEU A 192 3.62 -32.07 0.29
N GLU A 193 4.78 -32.44 -0.28
CA GLU A 193 5.83 -31.47 -0.65
C GLU A 193 5.31 -30.44 -1.65
N ASP A 194 4.55 -30.88 -2.65
CA ASP A 194 3.95 -29.98 -3.64
C ASP A 194 2.87 -29.07 -3.03
N ILE A 195 2.00 -29.60 -2.17
CA ILE A 195 1.02 -28.79 -1.42
C ILE A 195 1.73 -27.73 -0.57
N ASN A 196 2.82 -28.10 0.10
CA ASN A 196 3.58 -27.17 0.92
C ASN A 196 4.30 -26.09 0.10
N LYS A 197 4.76 -26.40 -1.12
CA LYS A 197 5.31 -25.38 -2.04
C LYS A 197 4.25 -24.35 -2.41
N ILE A 198 3.03 -24.79 -2.70
CA ILE A 198 1.91 -23.88 -3.00
C ILE A 198 1.56 -23.04 -1.76
N ALA A 199 1.60 -23.62 -0.56
CA ALA A 199 1.35 -22.90 0.69
C ALA A 199 2.39 -21.81 0.95
N ILE A 200 3.67 -22.09 0.70
CA ILE A 200 4.75 -21.10 0.81
C ILE A 200 4.54 -19.97 -0.20
N ASP A 201 4.19 -20.30 -1.45
CA ASP A 201 3.88 -19.29 -2.47
C ASP A 201 2.67 -18.43 -2.07
N ILE A 202 1.61 -19.02 -1.51
CA ILE A 202 0.45 -18.28 -1.00
C ILE A 202 0.87 -17.36 0.14
N ARG A 203 1.64 -17.85 1.12
CA ARG A 203 2.16 -17.03 2.21
C ARG A 203 2.92 -15.82 1.67
N ASP A 204 3.89 -16.04 0.79
CA ASP A 204 4.77 -14.99 0.26
C ASP A 204 4.03 -13.95 -0.60
N THR A 205 2.88 -14.31 -1.18
CA THR A 205 2.12 -13.42 -2.10
C THR A 205 0.89 -12.77 -1.50
N LEU A 206 0.18 -13.50 -0.63
CA LEU A 206 -1.09 -13.07 -0.09
C LEU A 206 -0.92 -12.40 1.27
N PHE A 207 -0.08 -12.93 2.16
CA PHE A 207 -0.02 -12.47 3.55
C PHE A 207 0.46 -11.02 3.71
N PRO A 208 1.41 -10.52 2.89
CA PRO A 208 1.74 -9.09 2.88
C PRO A 208 0.59 -8.16 2.49
N LYS A 209 -0.52 -8.70 1.97
CA LYS A 209 -1.66 -7.95 1.44
C LYS A 209 -2.94 -8.11 2.27
N ILE A 210 -2.94 -8.96 3.29
CA ILE A 210 -4.11 -9.21 4.13
C ILE A 210 -3.80 -8.93 5.59
N GLY A 211 -4.70 -8.23 6.25
CA GLY A 211 -4.71 -8.08 7.69
C GLY A 211 -5.55 -9.16 8.34
N VAL A 212 -5.00 -9.83 9.34
CA VAL A 212 -5.66 -10.97 10.00
C VAL A 212 -6.33 -10.58 11.33
N GLN A 213 -6.09 -9.36 11.81
CA GLN A 213 -6.56 -8.89 13.11
C GLN A 213 -8.07 -8.60 13.13
N GLY A 214 -8.77 -9.24 14.08
CA GLY A 214 -10.20 -9.05 14.28
C GLY A 214 -11.07 -9.74 13.22
N LEU A 215 -10.48 -10.62 12.41
CA LEU A 215 -11.18 -11.43 11.42
C LEU A 215 -11.21 -12.89 11.81
N THR A 216 -12.33 -13.56 11.53
CA THR A 216 -12.39 -15.02 11.53
C THR A 216 -11.72 -15.56 10.25
N LEU A 217 -11.37 -16.85 10.25
CA LEU A 217 -10.90 -17.51 9.02
C LEU A 217 -11.98 -17.47 7.92
N GLU A 218 -13.26 -17.52 8.29
CA GLU A 218 -14.37 -17.36 7.34
C GLU A 218 -14.38 -15.96 6.72
N ASP A 219 -14.20 -14.91 7.52
CA ASP A 219 -14.11 -13.53 7.01
C ASP A 219 -12.92 -13.37 6.06
N LEU A 220 -11.75 -13.91 6.41
CA LEU A 220 -10.56 -13.89 5.54
C LEU A 220 -10.82 -14.61 4.22
N MET A 221 -11.42 -15.79 4.25
CA MET A 221 -11.76 -16.55 3.05
C MET A 221 -12.85 -15.89 2.19
N SER A 222 -13.56 -14.90 2.73
CA SER A 222 -14.53 -14.10 2.00
C SER A 222 -13.90 -12.95 1.20
N LEU A 223 -12.65 -12.57 1.48
CA LEU A 223 -11.94 -11.51 0.76
C LEU A 223 -11.67 -11.92 -0.69
N THR A 224 -11.90 -10.99 -1.63
CA THR A 224 -11.71 -11.23 -3.06
C THR A 224 -10.26 -11.60 -3.37
N ILE A 225 -9.30 -10.91 -2.75
CA ILE A 225 -7.88 -11.17 -2.96
C ILE A 225 -7.46 -12.58 -2.52
N VAL A 226 -8.03 -13.08 -1.42
CA VAL A 226 -7.75 -14.43 -0.89
C VAL A 226 -8.28 -15.49 -1.84
N GLN A 227 -9.51 -15.34 -2.32
CA GLN A 227 -10.12 -16.26 -3.28
C GLN A 227 -9.33 -16.29 -4.59
N THR A 228 -9.11 -15.12 -5.21
CA THR A 228 -8.43 -15.01 -6.50
C THR A 228 -7.00 -15.56 -6.45
N MET A 229 -6.23 -15.25 -5.40
CA MET A 229 -4.85 -15.75 -5.30
C MET A 229 -4.80 -17.26 -5.06
N THR A 230 -5.60 -17.78 -4.12
CA THR A 230 -5.56 -19.22 -3.80
C THR A 230 -6.07 -20.09 -4.95
N GLU A 231 -7.16 -19.69 -5.62
CA GLU A 231 -7.69 -20.37 -6.80
C GLU A 231 -6.71 -20.29 -7.98
N GLY A 232 -6.18 -19.10 -8.27
CA GLY A 232 -5.24 -18.88 -9.36
C GLY A 232 -3.97 -19.71 -9.22
N ARG A 233 -3.44 -19.83 -7.99
CA ARG A 233 -2.25 -20.66 -7.72
C ARG A 233 -2.46 -22.13 -7.93
N LEU A 234 -3.61 -22.65 -7.55
CA LEU A 234 -3.94 -24.04 -7.84
C LEU A 234 -4.17 -24.28 -9.33
N GLU A 235 -4.83 -23.35 -10.03
CA GLU A 235 -5.01 -23.44 -11.48
C GLU A 235 -3.70 -23.46 -12.24
N ARG A 236 -2.77 -22.57 -11.88
CA ARG A 236 -1.43 -22.57 -12.44
C ARG A 236 -0.70 -23.89 -12.17
N TYR A 237 -0.64 -24.34 -10.91
CA TYR A 237 0.04 -25.58 -10.55
C TYR A 237 -0.52 -26.80 -11.32
N PHE A 238 -1.85 -26.99 -11.37
CA PHE A 238 -2.45 -28.09 -12.11
C PHE A 238 -2.15 -28.02 -13.62
N THR A 239 -2.16 -26.81 -14.18
CA THR A 239 -1.83 -26.61 -15.60
C THR A 239 -0.38 -26.96 -15.89
N GLU A 240 0.56 -26.46 -15.08
CA GLU A 240 2.00 -26.73 -15.19
C GLU A 240 2.34 -28.22 -15.02
N GLN A 241 1.68 -28.92 -14.09
CA GLN A 241 1.88 -30.36 -13.91
C GLN A 241 1.37 -31.19 -15.09
N SER A 242 0.34 -30.71 -15.78
CA SER A 242 -0.20 -31.35 -16.99
C SER A 242 0.58 -31.01 -18.28
N ALA A 243 1.59 -30.14 -18.19
CA ALA A 243 2.34 -29.65 -19.34
C ALA A 243 3.13 -30.77 -20.05
N VAL A 244 3.30 -30.61 -21.36
CA VAL A 244 4.02 -31.59 -22.20
C VAL A 244 5.47 -31.17 -22.38
N ILE A 245 6.38 -32.14 -22.52
CA ILE A 245 7.81 -31.88 -22.77
C ILE A 245 7.95 -30.99 -24.03
N ALA A 246 8.67 -29.88 -23.88
CA ALA A 246 8.86 -28.90 -24.94
C ALA A 246 10.20 -29.08 -25.66
N ASN A 247 10.34 -28.39 -26.80
CA ASN A 247 11.62 -28.28 -27.51
C ASN A 247 12.39 -27.06 -26.98
N ILE A 248 13.34 -27.27 -26.06
CA ILE A 248 14.06 -26.16 -25.43
C ILE A 248 14.91 -25.36 -26.41
N LEU A 249 15.51 -26.00 -27.41
CA LEU A 249 16.24 -25.29 -28.47
C LEU A 249 15.32 -24.37 -29.27
N ALA A 250 14.09 -24.79 -29.56
CA ALA A 250 13.13 -23.91 -30.24
C ALA A 250 12.72 -22.73 -29.35
N ILE A 251 12.43 -22.97 -28.07
CA ILE A 251 12.10 -21.90 -27.11
C ILE A 251 13.23 -20.88 -27.00
N LEU A 252 14.48 -21.35 -26.85
CA LEU A 252 15.64 -20.46 -26.76
C LEU A 252 15.89 -19.69 -28.07
N ASN A 253 15.70 -20.32 -29.24
CA ASN A 253 15.84 -19.62 -30.52
C ASN A 253 14.77 -18.55 -30.75
N ASP A 254 13.53 -18.83 -30.36
CA ASP A 254 12.40 -17.90 -30.51
C ASP A 254 12.37 -16.82 -29.41
N GLY A 255 12.99 -17.12 -28.26
CA GLY A 255 12.99 -16.32 -27.05
C GLY A 255 11.84 -16.66 -26.12
N TYR A 256 12.07 -16.51 -24.82
CA TYR A 256 11.04 -16.59 -23.79
C TYR A 256 11.10 -15.38 -22.87
N TRP A 257 10.00 -15.13 -22.15
CA TRP A 257 9.85 -13.98 -21.27
C TRP A 257 9.60 -14.39 -19.82
N GLU A 258 10.32 -13.77 -18.91
CA GLU A 258 10.05 -13.80 -17.47
C GLU A 258 9.46 -12.45 -17.09
N ILE A 259 8.39 -12.44 -16.29
CA ILE A 259 7.69 -11.21 -15.90
C ILE A 259 7.70 -11.16 -14.38
N SER A 260 8.13 -10.03 -13.84
CA SER A 260 8.07 -9.72 -12.43
C SER A 260 7.56 -8.30 -12.18
N ALA A 261 7.20 -8.00 -10.94
CA ALA A 261 6.70 -6.71 -10.50
C ALA A 261 7.11 -6.48 -9.05
N THR A 262 7.38 -5.22 -8.71
CA THR A 262 7.82 -4.79 -7.39
C THR A 262 6.95 -3.65 -6.86
N GLU A 263 6.84 -3.57 -5.54
CA GLU A 263 6.20 -2.47 -4.81
C GLU A 263 7.11 -2.12 -3.62
N SER A 264 7.57 -0.87 -3.54
CA SER A 264 8.36 -0.33 -2.43
C SER A 264 8.06 1.15 -2.21
N ASN A 265 8.63 1.73 -1.15
CA ASN A 265 8.59 3.18 -0.94
C ASN A 265 9.31 3.98 -2.03
N GLU A 266 10.18 3.35 -2.82
CA GLU A 266 10.83 3.99 -3.97
C GLU A 266 9.91 4.01 -5.20
N GLY A 267 8.90 3.14 -5.24
CA GLY A 267 7.90 3.11 -6.30
C GLY A 267 7.39 1.71 -6.61
N LYS A 268 6.60 1.65 -7.69
CA LYS A 268 6.14 0.39 -8.29
C LYS A 268 6.84 0.20 -9.62
N GLY A 269 7.28 -1.03 -9.86
CA GLY A 269 7.94 -1.42 -11.10
C GLY A 269 7.31 -2.66 -11.70
N ILE A 270 7.29 -2.74 -13.03
CA ILE A 270 7.09 -3.99 -13.76
C ILE A 270 8.39 -4.27 -14.51
N PHE A 271 8.92 -5.46 -14.35
CA PHE A 271 10.09 -5.93 -15.07
C PHE A 271 9.69 -7.07 -15.98
N ALA A 272 10.29 -7.10 -17.16
CA ALA A 272 10.12 -8.19 -18.10
C ALA A 272 11.45 -8.47 -18.77
N ASP A 273 11.93 -9.70 -18.63
CA ASP A 273 13.21 -10.11 -19.17
C ASP A 273 12.98 -11.06 -20.32
N SER A 274 13.68 -10.84 -21.43
CA SER A 274 13.66 -11.74 -22.58
C SER A 274 14.99 -12.45 -22.70
N THR A 275 14.95 -13.78 -22.72
CA THR A 275 16.15 -14.61 -22.95
C THR A 275 16.03 -15.32 -24.28
N SER A 276 17.07 -15.21 -25.12
CA SER A 276 17.17 -15.90 -26.41
C SER A 276 18.59 -16.37 -26.71
N TYR A 277 18.73 -17.32 -27.62
CA TYR A 277 20.01 -17.89 -28.05
C TYR A 277 19.97 -18.21 -29.54
N ASP A 278 20.91 -17.64 -30.30
CA ASP A 278 20.95 -17.79 -31.77
C ASP A 278 21.81 -18.97 -32.26
N GLY A 279 22.34 -19.77 -31.34
CA GLY A 279 23.31 -20.84 -31.61
C GLY A 279 24.77 -20.45 -31.35
N ASN A 280 25.08 -19.16 -31.14
CA ASN A 280 26.41 -18.66 -30.81
C ASN A 280 26.41 -17.72 -29.60
N GLU A 281 25.41 -16.88 -29.45
CA GLU A 281 25.32 -15.85 -28.41
C GLU A 281 24.03 -15.99 -27.64
N THR A 282 24.12 -15.92 -26.31
CA THR A 282 22.94 -15.73 -25.45
C THR A 282 22.70 -14.24 -25.30
N THR A 283 21.47 -13.82 -25.56
CA THR A 283 21.00 -12.45 -25.38
C THR A 283 19.95 -12.45 -24.29
N ILE A 284 20.18 -11.68 -23.24
CA ILE A 284 19.18 -11.37 -22.21
C ILE A 284 18.92 -9.88 -22.30
N THR A 285 17.68 -9.49 -22.57
CA THR A 285 17.26 -8.09 -22.61
C THR A 285 16.27 -7.83 -21.50
N GLU A 286 16.60 -6.89 -20.62
CA GLU A 286 15.81 -6.49 -19.48
C GLU A 286 15.00 -5.25 -19.84
N TYR A 287 13.72 -5.31 -19.53
CA TYR A 287 12.81 -4.19 -19.70
C TYR A 287 12.22 -3.82 -18.35
N SER A 288 12.11 -2.52 -18.08
CA SER A 288 11.35 -2.03 -16.93
C SER A 288 10.29 -1.04 -17.38
N TRP A 289 9.25 -0.97 -16.58
CA TRP A 289 8.40 0.19 -16.48
C TRP A 289 8.38 0.57 -15.01
N ASP A 290 8.96 1.74 -14.71
CA ASP A 290 8.78 2.39 -13.43
C ASP A 290 7.56 3.29 -13.53
N LYS A 291 6.70 3.27 -12.52
CA LYS A 291 5.49 4.08 -12.51
C LYS A 291 5.83 5.58 -12.60
N SER A 292 5.49 6.20 -13.73
CA SER A 292 5.72 7.62 -14.03
C SER A 292 4.40 8.40 -14.18
N GLY A 293 3.69 8.61 -13.07
CA GLY A 293 2.47 9.43 -13.08
C GLY A 293 1.30 8.80 -13.82
N SER A 294 0.72 9.51 -14.80
CA SER A 294 -0.49 9.08 -15.53
C SER A 294 -0.23 8.22 -16.77
N GLU A 295 1.04 7.90 -17.07
CA GLU A 295 1.39 7.13 -18.27
C GLU A 295 1.02 5.66 -18.12
N ASP A 296 0.40 5.09 -19.16
CA ASP A 296 0.15 3.65 -19.25
C ASP A 296 1.44 2.82 -19.18
N ILE A 297 1.29 1.53 -18.89
CA ILE A 297 2.41 0.59 -18.81
C ILE A 297 3.12 0.52 -20.17
N SER A 298 4.36 1.02 -20.20
CA SER A 298 5.22 1.01 -21.39
C SER A 298 6.62 0.56 -21.01
N LEU A 299 6.94 -0.69 -21.31
CA LEU A 299 8.25 -1.27 -21.09
C LEU A 299 9.34 -0.56 -21.91
N SER A 300 10.38 -0.12 -21.21
CA SER A 300 11.60 0.46 -21.79
C SER A 300 12.77 -0.49 -21.56
N GLU A 301 13.63 -0.67 -22.57
CA GLU A 301 14.85 -1.47 -22.43
C GLU A 301 15.81 -0.76 -21.45
N VAL A 302 16.20 -1.47 -20.40
CA VAL A 302 17.13 -0.99 -19.37
C VAL A 302 18.54 -1.43 -19.69
N PHE A 303 18.68 -2.71 -20.04
CA PHE A 303 19.96 -3.37 -20.24
C PHE A 303 19.85 -4.53 -21.21
N THR A 304 20.93 -4.76 -21.97
CA THR A 304 21.07 -5.96 -22.80
C THR A 304 22.41 -6.63 -22.48
N TYR A 305 22.33 -7.85 -21.97
CA TYR A 305 23.45 -8.78 -21.83
C TYR A 305 23.68 -9.54 -23.15
N LEU A 306 24.93 -9.54 -23.59
CA LEU A 306 25.44 -10.31 -24.73
C LEU A 306 26.60 -11.18 -24.25
N SER A 307 26.43 -12.50 -24.30
CA SER A 307 27.38 -13.43 -23.68
C SER A 307 28.81 -13.36 -24.20
N ASN A 308 29.04 -12.80 -25.39
CA ASN A 308 30.39 -12.69 -25.96
C ASN A 308 31.05 -11.32 -25.78
N SER A 309 30.29 -10.27 -25.42
CA SER A 309 30.80 -8.90 -25.43
C SER A 309 30.50 -8.07 -24.18
N THR A 310 29.51 -8.44 -23.37
CA THR A 310 29.23 -7.73 -22.12
C THR A 310 30.35 -7.94 -21.12
N ALA A 311 30.78 -6.85 -20.48
CA ALA A 311 31.80 -6.86 -19.45
C ALA A 311 31.18 -6.41 -18.13
N PHE A 312 31.47 -7.15 -17.06
CA PHE A 312 30.98 -6.89 -15.71
C PHE A 312 32.11 -6.38 -14.79
N GLY A 313 31.75 -5.48 -13.88
CA GLY A 313 32.56 -5.03 -12.76
C GLY A 313 32.34 -5.86 -11.50
N SER A 314 33.05 -5.52 -10.42
CA SER A 314 32.88 -6.17 -9.12
C SER A 314 31.57 -5.79 -8.41
N GLU A 315 30.98 -4.65 -8.78
CA GLU A 315 29.70 -4.18 -8.22
C GLU A 315 28.50 -4.96 -8.78
N ASP A 316 28.70 -5.72 -9.87
CA ASP A 316 27.66 -6.55 -10.50
C ASP A 316 27.55 -7.95 -9.87
N ILE A 317 28.37 -8.26 -8.86
CA ILE A 317 28.35 -9.56 -8.19
C ILE A 317 27.12 -9.65 -7.28
N ARG A 318 26.28 -10.67 -7.49
CA ARG A 318 25.07 -10.90 -6.70
C ARG A 318 25.23 -12.00 -5.67
N SER A 319 25.97 -13.03 -6.03
CA SER A 319 26.23 -14.20 -5.19
C SER A 319 27.62 -14.77 -5.47
N GLN A 320 28.06 -15.76 -4.69
CA GLN A 320 29.35 -16.41 -4.87
C GLN A 320 29.19 -17.93 -4.92
N VAL A 321 29.96 -18.59 -5.79
CA VAL A 321 30.01 -20.05 -5.89
C VAL A 321 31.38 -20.60 -5.53
N LEU A 322 31.40 -21.74 -4.85
CA LEU A 322 32.65 -22.43 -4.54
C LEU A 322 33.14 -23.27 -5.72
N THR A 323 34.27 -22.86 -6.30
CA THR A 323 35.01 -23.60 -7.34
C THR A 323 36.27 -24.26 -6.78
N ASN A 324 37.02 -24.97 -7.63
CA ASN A 324 38.34 -25.51 -7.28
C ASN A 324 39.38 -24.40 -7.05
N GLN A 325 39.13 -23.16 -7.48
CA GLN A 325 40.03 -22.02 -7.29
C GLN A 325 39.64 -21.13 -6.10
N GLY A 326 38.52 -21.42 -5.44
CA GLY A 326 37.96 -20.64 -4.34
C GLY A 326 36.58 -20.09 -4.66
N TRP A 327 36.15 -19.09 -3.90
CA TRP A 327 34.90 -18.37 -4.15
C TRP A 327 35.03 -17.49 -5.39
N VAL A 328 34.08 -17.66 -6.31
CA VAL A 328 33.96 -16.86 -7.54
C VAL A 328 32.64 -16.12 -7.48
N GLY A 329 32.67 -14.79 -7.69
CA GLY A 329 31.46 -13.98 -7.77
C GLY A 329 30.68 -14.29 -9.05
N LEU A 330 29.38 -14.47 -8.90
CA LEU A 330 28.43 -14.70 -9.96
C LEU A 330 27.74 -13.39 -10.34
N PHE A 331 27.50 -13.20 -11.64
CA PHE A 331 26.76 -12.05 -12.15
C PHE A 331 25.26 -12.35 -12.34
N GLU A 332 24.86 -13.62 -12.19
CA GLU A 332 23.49 -14.13 -12.36
C GLU A 332 22.95 -14.03 -13.80
N TYR A 333 23.84 -13.80 -14.77
CA TYR A 333 23.55 -13.90 -16.19
C TYR A 333 24.01 -15.24 -16.75
N LEU A 334 23.05 -16.10 -17.10
CA LEU A 334 23.33 -17.42 -17.65
C LEU A 334 23.58 -17.35 -19.16
N LYS A 335 24.65 -18.01 -19.63
CA LYS A 335 24.96 -18.22 -21.06
C LYS A 335 24.79 -19.69 -21.45
N VAL A 336 24.17 -19.93 -22.59
CA VAL A 336 24.02 -21.25 -23.21
C VAL A 336 25.38 -21.73 -23.73
N GLN A 337 25.85 -22.86 -23.18
CA GLN A 337 27.04 -23.57 -23.65
C GLN A 337 26.72 -24.46 -24.85
N PHE A 338 25.62 -25.20 -24.77
CA PHE A 338 25.05 -25.95 -25.88
C PHE A 338 23.58 -26.25 -25.59
N SER A 339 22.80 -26.54 -26.63
CA SER A 339 21.40 -26.91 -26.49
C SER A 339 21.01 -28.03 -27.47
N THR A 340 20.13 -28.92 -27.02
CA THR A 340 19.47 -29.97 -27.79
C THR A 340 17.97 -29.72 -27.82
N ASP A 341 17.21 -30.60 -28.48
CA ASP A 341 15.74 -30.51 -28.43
C ASP A 341 15.17 -30.71 -27.02
N ARG A 342 15.89 -31.38 -26.11
CA ARG A 342 15.37 -31.73 -24.77
C ARG A 342 16.01 -30.96 -23.64
N ASN A 343 17.28 -30.61 -23.76
CA ASN A 343 18.03 -29.96 -22.69
C ASN A 343 19.01 -28.92 -23.21
N ALA A 344 19.20 -27.86 -22.44
CA ALA A 344 20.25 -26.87 -22.65
C ALA A 344 21.20 -26.87 -21.45
N LEU A 345 22.51 -26.78 -21.71
CA LEU A 345 23.49 -26.53 -20.67
C LEU A 345 23.77 -25.03 -20.59
N LEU A 346 23.55 -24.47 -19.41
CA LEU A 346 23.78 -23.08 -19.06
C LEU A 346 24.94 -22.98 -18.06
N THR A 347 25.64 -21.85 -18.06
CA THR A 347 26.61 -21.51 -17.01
C THR A 347 26.58 -20.00 -16.79
N ASP A 348 26.90 -19.53 -15.59
CA ASP A 348 27.01 -18.10 -15.32
C ASP A 348 28.11 -17.45 -16.19
N ALA A 349 27.93 -16.17 -16.51
CA ALA A 349 28.86 -15.37 -17.28
C ALA A 349 30.28 -15.37 -16.70
N ALA A 350 30.42 -15.36 -15.37
CA ALA A 350 31.69 -15.40 -14.64
C ALA A 350 32.41 -16.75 -14.72
N LEU A 351 31.66 -17.82 -15.02
CA LEU A 351 32.16 -19.19 -14.99
C LEU A 351 32.64 -19.68 -16.36
N ASN A 352 33.61 -20.58 -16.31
CA ASN A 352 34.13 -21.31 -17.46
C ASN A 352 33.70 -22.78 -17.40
N THR A 353 33.71 -23.45 -18.55
CA THR A 353 33.33 -24.88 -18.64
C THR A 353 34.18 -25.78 -17.72
N SER A 354 35.41 -25.37 -17.37
CA SER A 354 36.28 -26.12 -16.47
C SER A 354 35.89 -26.05 -14.99
N ASP A 355 34.98 -25.15 -14.62
CA ASP A 355 34.53 -25.01 -13.23
C ASP A 355 33.53 -26.10 -12.85
N GLU A 356 32.93 -26.80 -13.83
CA GLU A 356 31.98 -27.90 -13.63
C GLU A 356 30.76 -27.50 -12.76
N ARG A 357 30.39 -26.20 -12.79
CA ARG A 357 29.26 -25.58 -12.07
C ARG A 357 28.11 -25.19 -12.99
N GLY A 358 27.93 -25.95 -14.08
CA GLY A 358 26.86 -25.73 -15.05
C GLY A 358 25.49 -26.17 -14.54
N VAL A 359 24.47 -25.74 -15.29
CA VAL A 359 23.05 -25.97 -15.03
C VAL A 359 22.40 -26.55 -16.27
N THR A 360 21.75 -27.71 -16.12
CA THR A 360 20.91 -28.28 -17.18
C THR A 360 19.50 -27.68 -17.09
N LEU A 361 19.02 -27.07 -18.17
CA LEU A 361 17.66 -26.56 -18.32
C LEU A 361 16.82 -27.50 -19.20
N GLU A 362 15.64 -27.85 -18.72
CA GLU A 362 14.57 -28.54 -19.44
C GLU A 362 13.31 -27.66 -19.43
N ALA A 363 12.42 -27.83 -20.39
CA ALA A 363 11.15 -27.11 -20.42
C ALA A 363 9.98 -28.04 -20.71
N LYS A 364 8.84 -27.73 -20.09
CA LYS A 364 7.52 -28.14 -20.52
C LYS A 364 6.76 -26.93 -21.06
N VAL A 365 5.80 -27.20 -21.94
CA VAL A 365 4.93 -26.18 -22.54
C VAL A 365 3.47 -26.56 -22.31
N TYR A 366 2.64 -25.55 -22.06
CA TYR A 366 1.21 -25.70 -21.89
C TYR A 366 0.46 -24.55 -22.61
N PRO A 367 -0.70 -24.84 -23.23
CA PRO A 367 -1.49 -23.80 -23.88
C PRO A 367 -2.16 -22.92 -22.84
N LEU A 368 -2.16 -21.61 -23.07
CA LEU A 368 -2.84 -20.64 -22.21
C LEU A 368 -4.24 -20.26 -22.73
N SER A 369 -4.58 -20.59 -23.98
CA SER A 369 -5.88 -20.24 -24.58
C SER A 369 -7.07 -20.58 -23.67
N GLY A 370 -7.89 -19.58 -23.39
CA GLY A 370 -9.08 -19.67 -22.53
C GLY A 370 -8.80 -19.69 -21.02
N LYS A 371 -7.53 -19.64 -20.60
CA LYS A 371 -7.15 -19.50 -19.19
C LYS A 371 -7.15 -18.03 -18.77
N LYS A 372 -7.45 -17.73 -17.50
CA LYS A 372 -7.39 -16.35 -16.99
C LYS A 372 -5.94 -15.91 -16.85
N MET A 373 -5.65 -14.65 -17.19
CA MET A 373 -4.31 -14.09 -17.03
C MET A 373 -3.90 -14.02 -15.55
N HIS A 374 -4.86 -13.68 -14.67
CA HIS A 374 -4.65 -13.60 -13.22
C HIS A 374 -4.08 -14.89 -12.61
N ASP A 375 -4.57 -16.05 -13.03
CA ASP A 375 -4.11 -17.34 -12.51
C ASP A 375 -2.60 -17.51 -12.72
N PHE A 376 -2.11 -17.11 -13.90
CA PHE A 376 -0.71 -17.26 -14.29
C PHE A 376 0.19 -16.11 -13.84
N LEU A 377 -0.42 -14.99 -13.45
CA LEU A 377 0.25 -13.81 -12.92
C LEU A 377 0.12 -13.68 -11.39
N SER A 378 -0.34 -14.72 -10.69
CA SER A 378 -0.49 -14.71 -9.23
C SER A 378 0.83 -14.99 -8.47
N SER A 379 1.96 -15.09 -9.22
CA SER A 379 3.38 -15.21 -8.87
C SER A 379 3.91 -14.46 -7.65
N ARG A 380 4.88 -14.97 -6.87
CA ARG A 380 5.64 -14.09 -5.95
C ARG A 380 6.28 -12.98 -6.76
N GLU A 381 6.76 -13.36 -7.93
CA GLU A 381 7.40 -12.51 -8.90
C GLU A 381 6.42 -11.51 -9.52
N ASN A 382 5.17 -11.86 -9.82
CA ASN A 382 4.31 -11.04 -10.68
C ASN A 382 2.88 -10.74 -10.20
N HIS A 383 2.51 -11.15 -8.98
CA HIS A 383 1.17 -10.90 -8.41
C HIS A 383 0.77 -9.43 -8.24
N TYR A 384 1.68 -8.46 -8.39
CA TYR A 384 1.30 -7.05 -8.44
C TYR A 384 0.75 -6.63 -9.81
N LEU A 385 1.09 -7.35 -10.88
CA LEU A 385 0.63 -7.06 -12.24
C LEU A 385 -0.87 -7.31 -12.40
N THR A 386 -1.44 -8.23 -11.64
CA THR A 386 -2.87 -8.59 -11.73
C THR A 386 -3.78 -7.39 -11.49
N ARG A 387 -3.36 -6.41 -10.69
CA ARG A 387 -4.12 -5.17 -10.43
C ARG A 387 -4.38 -4.34 -11.69
N TYR A 388 -3.50 -4.44 -12.69
CA TYR A 388 -3.61 -3.71 -13.94
C TYR A 388 -4.36 -4.48 -15.03
N ILE A 389 -4.86 -5.67 -14.73
CA ILE A 389 -5.53 -6.55 -15.69
C ILE A 389 -6.95 -6.83 -15.16
N PRO A 390 -8.00 -6.77 -15.99
CA PRO A 390 -9.34 -7.14 -15.53
C PRO A 390 -9.43 -8.62 -15.13
N ASP A 391 -10.12 -8.92 -14.03
CA ASP A 391 -10.21 -10.26 -13.41
C ASP A 391 -10.69 -11.39 -14.33
N ASP A 392 -11.50 -11.07 -15.33
CA ASP A 392 -12.07 -12.03 -16.29
C ASP A 392 -11.27 -12.12 -17.60
N THR A 393 -10.17 -11.39 -17.72
CA THR A 393 -9.32 -11.41 -18.92
C THR A 393 -8.70 -12.79 -19.11
N THR A 394 -8.91 -13.34 -20.29
CA THR A 394 -8.36 -14.65 -20.68
C THR A 394 -7.40 -14.52 -21.85
N PHE A 395 -6.46 -15.45 -21.94
CA PHE A 395 -5.58 -15.53 -23.08
C PHE A 395 -6.32 -16.05 -24.32
N ALA A 396 -5.98 -15.49 -25.48
CA ALA A 396 -6.42 -15.95 -26.79
C ALA A 396 -5.53 -17.08 -27.34
N ASP A 397 -5.96 -17.70 -28.44
CA ASP A 397 -5.21 -18.74 -29.15
C ASP A 397 -3.77 -18.29 -29.51
N GLY A 398 -2.84 -19.23 -29.51
CA GLY A 398 -1.42 -19.00 -29.83
C GLY A 398 -0.53 -18.74 -28.63
N SER A 399 -1.09 -18.31 -27.51
CA SER A 399 -0.37 -18.09 -26.25
C SER A 399 0.02 -19.39 -25.54
N SER A 400 1.26 -19.45 -25.08
CA SER A 400 1.80 -20.58 -24.34
C SER A 400 2.56 -20.12 -23.12
N GLY A 401 2.44 -20.90 -22.05
CA GLY A 401 3.31 -20.80 -20.89
C GLY A 401 4.36 -21.91 -20.93
N PHE A 402 5.50 -21.61 -20.32
CA PHE A 402 6.61 -22.53 -20.15
C PHE A 402 6.80 -22.82 -18.67
N TYR A 403 7.08 -24.08 -18.37
CA TYR A 403 7.52 -24.51 -17.04
C TYR A 403 8.92 -25.05 -17.19
N PHE A 404 9.89 -24.27 -16.73
CA PHE A 404 11.30 -24.60 -16.81
C PHE A 404 11.71 -25.37 -15.57
N THR A 405 12.50 -26.42 -15.78
CA THR A 405 13.16 -27.15 -14.71
C THR A 405 14.65 -27.04 -14.95
N TRP A 406 15.37 -26.46 -13.99
CA TRP A 406 16.81 -26.45 -14.01
C TRP A 406 17.40 -27.37 -12.94
N ARG A 407 18.52 -28.02 -13.29
CA ARG A 407 19.23 -28.97 -12.42
C ARG A 407 20.73 -28.68 -12.42
N PRO A 408 21.38 -28.56 -11.25
CA PRO A 408 22.85 -28.48 -11.18
C PRO A 408 23.50 -29.75 -11.77
N GLU A 409 24.54 -29.58 -12.61
CA GLU A 409 25.33 -30.72 -13.12
C GLU A 409 26.17 -31.39 -12.03
N SER A 410 26.48 -30.65 -10.96
CA SER A 410 27.23 -31.13 -9.80
C SER A 410 26.73 -30.45 -8.53
N GLU A 411 27.01 -31.06 -7.38
CA GLU A 411 26.73 -30.43 -6.09
C GLU A 411 27.44 -29.07 -6.00
N THR A 412 26.64 -28.01 -5.82
CA THR A 412 27.07 -26.62 -5.90
C THR A 412 26.83 -25.93 -4.57
N TYR A 413 27.82 -25.13 -4.14
CA TYR A 413 27.79 -24.40 -2.87
C TYR A 413 27.70 -22.91 -3.18
N LEU A 414 26.56 -22.31 -2.82
CA LEU A 414 26.26 -20.91 -3.03
C LEU A 414 26.34 -20.14 -1.72
N LEU A 415 26.97 -18.97 -1.78
CA LEU A 415 27.07 -18.03 -0.68
C LEU A 415 26.51 -16.68 -1.15
N CYS A 416 25.86 -15.94 -0.24
CA CYS A 416 25.54 -14.55 -0.51
C CYS A 416 26.81 -13.76 -0.84
N ASP A 417 26.68 -12.59 -1.47
CA ASP A 417 27.85 -11.74 -1.62
C ASP A 417 28.31 -11.19 -0.25
N ASN A 418 29.39 -11.76 0.27
CA ASN A 418 30.08 -11.28 1.46
C ASN A 418 31.31 -10.42 1.12
N THR A 419 31.42 -9.92 -0.11
CA THR A 419 32.46 -8.95 -0.50
C THR A 419 32.23 -7.59 0.14
N ASN A 420 33.30 -6.80 0.25
CA ASN A 420 33.26 -5.45 0.80
C ASN A 420 32.69 -5.35 2.23
N ASP A 421 32.95 -6.34 3.07
CA ASP A 421 32.51 -6.44 4.47
C ASP A 421 30.98 -6.47 4.68
N GLN A 422 30.21 -6.86 3.65
CA GLN A 422 28.79 -7.17 3.82
C GLN A 422 28.59 -8.36 4.77
N ASP A 423 27.61 -8.27 5.66
CA ASP A 423 27.34 -9.24 6.73
C ASP A 423 26.02 -10.00 6.55
N THR A 424 25.41 -9.90 5.37
CA THR A 424 24.09 -10.43 5.01
C THR A 424 23.91 -11.93 5.22
N CYS A 425 24.97 -12.74 5.10
CA CYS A 425 24.94 -14.18 5.41
C CYS A 425 25.76 -14.58 6.63
N ARG A 426 26.15 -13.63 7.49
CA ARG A 426 26.92 -13.95 8.70
C ARG A 426 26.03 -14.63 9.74
N ALA A 427 26.53 -15.72 10.32
CA ALA A 427 25.87 -16.36 11.46
C ALA A 427 26.14 -15.56 12.74
N TYR A 428 25.07 -15.06 13.36
CA TYR A 428 25.14 -14.31 14.62
C TYR A 428 24.59 -15.14 15.79
N PRO A 429 25.31 -15.24 16.91
CA PRO A 429 24.79 -15.85 18.13
C PRO A 429 23.57 -15.09 18.64
N ILE A 430 22.51 -15.78 19.02
CA ILE A 430 21.29 -15.15 19.54
C ILE A 430 21.54 -14.30 20.81
N LEU A 431 22.51 -14.69 21.65
CA LEU A 431 22.81 -14.01 22.91
C LEU A 431 23.71 -12.78 22.72
N THR A 432 24.42 -12.71 21.60
CA THR A 432 25.38 -11.64 21.28
C THR A 432 25.27 -11.28 19.79
N PRO A 433 24.14 -10.69 19.35
CA PRO A 433 23.87 -10.46 17.93
C PRO A 433 24.82 -9.45 17.28
N GLU A 434 25.55 -8.65 18.06
CA GLU A 434 26.55 -7.70 17.56
C GLU A 434 27.90 -8.37 17.20
N ALA A 435 28.13 -9.61 17.63
CA ALA A 435 29.40 -10.32 17.48
C ALA A 435 29.18 -11.68 16.78
N GLY A 436 29.36 -11.70 15.46
CA GLY A 436 29.22 -12.93 14.67
C GLY A 436 30.23 -14.02 15.05
N TYR A 437 29.88 -15.27 14.78
CA TYR A 437 30.78 -16.40 14.99
C TYR A 437 32.03 -16.27 14.12
N THR A 438 33.20 -16.62 14.68
CA THR A 438 34.50 -16.51 13.97
C THR A 438 35.10 -17.85 13.57
N SER A 439 34.62 -18.94 14.17
CA SER A 439 35.05 -20.31 13.90
C SER A 439 33.86 -21.27 13.87
N LEU A 440 33.92 -22.29 13.01
CA LEU A 440 32.95 -23.38 12.95
C LEU A 440 32.92 -24.22 14.24
N ASP A 441 33.96 -24.16 15.07
CA ASP A 441 33.93 -24.79 16.39
C ASP A 441 33.13 -23.97 17.41
N ASP A 442 33.09 -22.63 17.27
CA ASP A 442 32.37 -21.75 18.20
C ASP A 442 30.84 -21.93 18.12
N ILE A 443 30.34 -22.40 16.97
CA ILE A 443 28.91 -22.63 16.75
C ILE A 443 28.39 -23.91 17.42
N LYS A 444 29.28 -24.79 17.87
CA LYS A 444 28.92 -26.08 18.46
C LYS A 444 28.72 -25.91 19.96
N THR A 445 27.50 -26.13 20.44
CA THR A 445 27.19 -26.19 21.87
C THR A 445 27.81 -27.44 22.49
N PRO A 446 28.72 -27.32 23.48
CA PRO A 446 29.24 -28.47 24.20
C PRO A 446 28.12 -29.25 24.91
N LEU A 447 28.24 -30.58 24.98
CA LEU A 447 27.24 -31.46 25.62
C LEU A 447 26.83 -31.04 27.05
N PHE A 448 27.74 -30.44 27.81
CA PHE A 448 27.50 -30.01 29.19
C PHE A 448 26.90 -28.60 29.31
N ASP A 449 26.86 -27.85 28.20
CA ASP A 449 26.37 -26.48 28.08
C ASP A 449 25.08 -26.39 27.24
N ILE A 450 24.45 -27.52 26.93
CA ILE A 450 23.18 -27.55 26.19
C ILE A 450 22.12 -26.81 27.00
N GLY A 451 21.63 -25.70 26.44
CA GLY A 451 20.58 -24.90 27.04
C GLY A 451 19.30 -25.71 27.23
N ILE A 452 18.65 -25.52 28.38
CA ILE A 452 17.27 -26.02 28.58
C ILE A 452 16.23 -24.96 28.17
N THR A 453 16.67 -23.72 28.02
CA THR A 453 15.90 -22.54 27.62
C THR A 453 16.70 -21.71 26.61
N ILE A 454 16.00 -20.95 25.76
CA ILE A 454 16.61 -20.21 24.65
C ILE A 454 17.68 -19.19 25.07
N ASP A 455 17.56 -18.60 26.26
CA ASP A 455 18.51 -17.64 26.82
C ASP A 455 19.87 -18.28 27.18
N GLN A 456 19.98 -19.59 27.07
CA GLN A 456 21.19 -20.38 27.28
C GLN A 456 21.70 -21.02 25.99
N VAL A 457 20.98 -20.88 24.87
CA VAL A 457 21.27 -21.57 23.61
C VAL A 457 22.40 -20.86 22.87
N ASN A 458 23.43 -21.61 22.51
CA ASN A 458 24.46 -21.18 21.57
C ASN A 458 24.01 -21.55 20.14
N GLY A 459 23.13 -20.73 19.57
CA GLY A 459 22.58 -20.93 18.22
C GLY A 459 22.47 -19.62 17.45
N PHE A 460 22.08 -19.72 16.19
CA PHE A 460 21.83 -18.57 15.30
C PHE A 460 20.42 -18.65 14.70
N LYS A 461 19.88 -17.51 14.31
CA LYS A 461 18.58 -17.41 13.63
C LYS A 461 18.65 -17.95 12.20
N LEU A 462 17.72 -18.82 11.83
CA LEU A 462 17.41 -19.16 10.43
C LEU A 462 16.30 -18.29 9.85
N SER A 463 15.35 -17.92 10.70
CA SER A 463 14.30 -16.92 10.49
C SER A 463 14.05 -16.24 11.84
N ASP A 464 13.18 -15.23 11.90
CA ASP A 464 12.95 -14.50 13.15
C ASP A 464 12.36 -15.34 14.28
N ASN A 465 11.61 -16.38 13.93
CA ASN A 465 11.01 -17.32 14.87
C ASN A 465 11.72 -18.69 14.94
N ILE A 466 12.79 -18.92 14.16
CA ILE A 466 13.53 -20.20 14.15
C ILE A 466 15.01 -20.01 14.48
N VAL A 467 15.50 -20.76 15.46
CA VAL A 467 16.91 -20.81 15.85
C VAL A 467 17.45 -22.23 15.67
N ALA A 468 18.60 -22.35 15.03
CA ALA A 468 19.33 -23.61 14.90
C ALA A 468 20.45 -23.68 15.95
N GLU A 469 20.44 -24.74 16.76
CA GLU A 469 21.47 -25.05 17.76
C GLU A 469 22.20 -26.33 17.37
N PHE A 470 23.52 -26.25 17.20
CA PHE A 470 24.36 -27.37 16.80
C PHE A 470 24.98 -28.02 18.03
N ILE A 471 24.58 -29.25 18.34
CA ILE A 471 25.05 -29.95 19.53
C ILE A 471 26.33 -30.71 19.22
N GLY A 472 27.38 -30.48 20.01
CA GLY A 472 28.66 -31.19 19.98
C GLY A 472 28.59 -32.59 20.59
N ASP A 473 27.59 -33.38 20.21
CA ASP A 473 27.43 -34.78 20.61
C ASP A 473 28.03 -35.75 19.57
N ASP A 474 28.08 -37.04 19.92
CA ASP A 474 28.54 -38.09 18.99
C ASP A 474 27.52 -38.41 17.87
N PHE A 475 26.33 -37.79 17.91
CA PHE A 475 25.22 -38.02 16.98
C PHE A 475 25.07 -36.91 15.95
N PHE A 476 25.83 -35.82 16.10
CA PHE A 476 25.74 -34.60 15.31
C PHE A 476 24.32 -34.00 15.28
N THR A 477 23.73 -33.83 16.45
CA THR A 477 22.34 -33.34 16.56
C THR A 477 22.25 -31.84 16.25
N VAL A 478 21.29 -31.43 15.42
CA VAL A 478 20.81 -30.03 15.34
C VAL A 478 19.46 -29.94 16.04
N ARG A 479 19.27 -28.99 16.93
CA ARG A 479 17.95 -28.66 17.50
C ARG A 479 17.41 -27.43 16.81
N TYR A 480 16.18 -27.54 16.31
CA TYR A 480 15.44 -26.42 15.77
C TYR A 480 14.49 -25.90 16.84
N TRP A 481 14.88 -24.78 17.42
CA TRP A 481 14.06 -24.03 18.36
C TRP A 481 13.12 -23.15 17.57
N SER A 482 11.83 -23.20 17.91
CA SER A 482 10.83 -22.33 17.32
C SER A 482 10.14 -21.53 18.41
N ARG A 483 9.90 -20.26 18.12
CA ARG A 483 9.03 -19.40 18.91
C ARG A 483 7.63 -19.46 18.32
N ILE A 484 6.89 -20.48 18.73
CA ILE A 484 5.51 -20.66 18.25
C ILE A 484 4.58 -19.77 19.09
N ALA A 485 4.83 -19.48 20.37
CA ALA A 485 3.94 -18.62 21.16
C ALA A 485 4.68 -17.65 22.07
N ALA A 486 4.38 -16.35 21.95
CA ALA A 486 4.99 -15.27 22.76
C ALA A 486 6.51 -15.47 22.96
N ASN A 487 7.06 -15.14 24.14
CA ASN A 487 8.48 -15.31 24.46
C ASN A 487 8.91 -16.76 24.76
N GLU A 488 8.08 -17.77 24.45
CA GLU A 488 8.36 -19.17 24.75
C GLU A 488 8.92 -19.91 23.52
N TRP A 489 10.18 -20.33 23.66
CA TRP A 489 10.89 -21.11 22.65
C TRP A 489 10.90 -22.57 23.04
N THR A 490 10.57 -23.45 22.10
CA THR A 490 10.63 -24.91 22.30
C THR A 490 11.34 -25.59 21.14
N ILE A 491 11.83 -26.80 21.37
CA ILE A 491 12.42 -27.62 20.30
C ILE A 491 11.27 -28.21 19.49
N GLN A 492 11.10 -27.74 18.25
CA GLN A 492 10.09 -28.25 17.32
C GLN A 492 10.54 -29.53 16.64
N ASP A 493 11.80 -29.56 16.21
CA ASP A 493 12.38 -30.70 15.53
C ASP A 493 13.88 -30.83 15.80
N THR A 494 14.41 -32.00 15.48
CA THR A 494 15.83 -32.31 15.53
C THR A 494 16.31 -32.80 14.18
N GLY A 495 17.34 -32.14 13.64
CA GLY A 495 18.05 -32.58 12.45
C GLY A 495 19.40 -33.19 12.79
N VAL A 496 20.19 -33.40 11.75
CA VAL A 496 21.56 -33.90 11.83
C VAL A 496 22.47 -32.95 11.06
N TRP A 497 23.62 -32.63 11.64
CA TRP A 497 24.70 -31.91 10.96
C TRP A 497 25.87 -32.85 10.64
N ALA A 498 26.76 -32.43 9.75
CA ALA A 498 27.96 -33.20 9.45
C ALA A 498 29.12 -32.27 9.09
N PRO A 499 30.30 -32.41 9.74
CA PRO A 499 31.50 -31.75 9.27
C PRO A 499 32.00 -32.42 7.99
N THR A 500 32.32 -31.63 6.98
CA THR A 500 32.91 -32.13 5.73
C THR A 500 33.95 -31.15 5.18
N THR A 501 34.59 -31.50 4.08
CA THR A 501 35.57 -30.66 3.39
C THR A 501 35.22 -30.61 1.92
N VAL A 502 35.03 -29.39 1.40
CA VAL A 502 34.62 -29.14 0.02
C VAL A 502 35.66 -28.23 -0.62
N SER A 503 36.26 -28.67 -1.74
CA SER A 503 37.34 -27.93 -2.41
C SER A 503 38.47 -27.47 -1.47
N GLY A 504 38.78 -28.29 -0.44
CA GLY A 504 39.81 -27.99 0.55
C GLY A 504 39.40 -27.06 1.71
N ARG A 505 38.13 -26.63 1.77
CA ARG A 505 37.59 -25.78 2.85
C ARG A 505 36.74 -26.61 3.83
N PRO A 506 36.94 -26.48 5.15
CA PRO A 506 36.05 -27.06 6.15
C PRO A 506 34.65 -26.43 6.06
N VAL A 507 33.60 -27.25 6.09
CA VAL A 507 32.21 -26.79 6.16
C VAL A 507 31.40 -27.69 7.10
N ILE A 508 30.34 -27.15 7.70
CA ILE A 508 29.32 -27.94 8.40
C ILE A 508 28.08 -27.96 7.51
N ARG A 509 27.62 -29.14 7.08
CA ARG A 509 26.35 -29.31 6.36
C ARG A 509 25.23 -29.68 7.32
N PHE A 510 24.02 -29.22 7.04
CA PHE A 510 22.82 -29.56 7.79
C PHE A 510 21.57 -29.38 6.92
N ASP A 511 20.53 -30.14 7.23
CA ASP A 511 19.25 -30.07 6.51
C ASP A 511 18.15 -29.53 7.43
N VAL A 512 17.37 -28.59 6.92
CA VAL A 512 16.20 -28.02 7.60
C VAL A 512 14.99 -28.92 7.37
N PRO A 513 14.34 -29.46 8.43
CA PRO A 513 13.16 -30.30 8.28
C PRO A 513 11.98 -29.55 7.65
N ASP A 514 11.14 -30.25 6.88
CA ASP A 514 10.02 -29.62 6.16
C ASP A 514 9.04 -28.91 7.11
N ILE A 515 8.84 -29.45 8.32
CA ILE A 515 8.02 -28.83 9.36
C ILE A 515 8.58 -27.49 9.82
N ILE A 516 9.90 -27.32 9.84
CA ILE A 516 10.56 -26.07 10.21
C ILE A 516 10.37 -25.02 9.13
N LYS A 517 10.43 -25.42 7.85
CA LYS A 517 10.16 -24.51 6.73
C LYS A 517 8.71 -24.03 6.70
N GLN A 518 7.76 -24.91 7.04
CA GLN A 518 6.33 -24.58 7.10
C GLN A 518 6.02 -23.50 8.16
N ILE A 519 6.62 -23.60 9.34
CA ILE A 519 6.35 -22.65 10.43
C ILE A 519 7.30 -21.45 10.45
N ALA A 520 8.27 -21.36 9.54
CA ALA A 520 9.20 -20.24 9.49
C ALA A 520 8.52 -19.03 8.85
N ASP A 521 8.59 -17.86 9.47
CA ASP A 521 7.88 -16.66 8.97
C ASP A 521 8.52 -16.11 7.68
N ASP A 522 9.85 -15.98 7.68
CA ASP A 522 10.64 -15.54 6.53
C ASP A 522 11.89 -16.43 6.43
N TYR A 523 11.76 -17.53 5.67
CA TYR A 523 12.86 -18.44 5.43
C TYR A 523 13.67 -17.94 4.22
N PRO A 524 14.90 -17.42 4.40
CA PRO A 524 15.58 -16.63 3.37
C PRO A 524 16.32 -17.48 2.33
N TYR A 525 16.08 -18.80 2.30
CA TYR A 525 16.78 -19.74 1.44
C TYR A 525 15.79 -20.46 0.51
N ASN A 526 16.25 -20.81 -0.69
CA ASN A 526 15.45 -21.52 -1.69
C ASN A 526 15.29 -23.01 -1.31
N GLY A 527 16.38 -23.62 -0.85
CA GLY A 527 16.46 -25.04 -0.50
C GLY A 527 16.52 -25.29 1.01
N ARG A 528 16.42 -26.57 1.39
CA ARG A 528 16.56 -27.01 2.79
C ARG A 528 17.97 -27.43 3.20
N ASN A 529 18.85 -27.65 2.21
CA ASN A 529 20.21 -28.13 2.47
C ASN A 529 21.12 -26.91 2.61
N LEU A 530 21.58 -26.66 3.82
CA LEU A 530 22.39 -25.49 4.14
C LEU A 530 23.80 -25.92 4.57
N PHE A 531 24.71 -24.96 4.55
CA PHE A 531 26.04 -25.16 5.10
C PHE A 531 26.56 -23.92 5.84
N LEU A 532 27.52 -24.15 6.72
CA LEU A 532 28.29 -23.11 7.40
C LEU A 532 29.74 -23.20 6.94
N VAL A 533 30.36 -22.04 6.71
CA VAL A 533 31.77 -21.93 6.29
C VAL A 533 32.46 -20.75 6.96
N GLU A 534 33.72 -20.95 7.34
CA GLU A 534 34.62 -19.84 7.67
C GLU A 534 35.11 -19.15 6.40
N ASP A 535 34.75 -17.87 6.23
CA ASP A 535 35.29 -17.03 5.17
C ASP A 535 35.47 -15.60 5.68
N ARG A 536 36.60 -14.97 5.32
CA ARG A 536 36.96 -13.59 5.72
C ARG A 536 36.88 -13.30 7.23
N GLY A 537 37.12 -14.31 8.07
CA GLY A 537 37.17 -14.16 9.53
C GLY A 537 35.83 -14.35 10.25
N PHE A 538 34.78 -14.74 9.52
CA PHE A 538 33.45 -15.01 10.09
C PHE A 538 32.90 -16.33 9.58
N VAL A 539 31.96 -16.91 10.34
CA VAL A 539 31.13 -18.02 9.89
C VAL A 539 29.95 -17.44 9.12
N ASN A 540 29.81 -17.91 7.88
CA ASN A 540 28.72 -17.53 7.00
C ASN A 540 27.85 -18.75 6.68
N ILE A 541 26.56 -18.50 6.44
CA ILE A 541 25.56 -19.49 6.07
C ILE A 541 25.38 -19.44 4.54
N GLY A 542 25.28 -20.59 3.90
CA GLY A 542 25.01 -20.67 2.47
C GLY A 542 24.14 -21.88 2.12
N GLU A 543 23.80 -21.99 0.83
CA GLU A 543 22.93 -23.04 0.30
C GLU A 543 23.74 -24.11 -0.45
N VAL A 544 23.34 -25.37 -0.26
CA VAL A 544 23.85 -26.49 -1.05
C VAL A 544 22.80 -26.89 -2.07
N LEU A 545 23.09 -26.60 -3.34
CA LEU A 545 22.32 -27.15 -4.45
C LEU A 545 22.84 -28.56 -4.72
N LEU A 546 22.01 -29.57 -4.45
CA LEU A 546 22.40 -30.96 -4.65
C LEU A 546 22.49 -31.28 -6.15
N GLU A 547 23.38 -32.22 -6.49
CA GLU A 547 23.44 -32.75 -7.86
C GLU A 547 22.06 -33.28 -8.27
N LEU A 548 21.59 -32.86 -9.46
CA LEU A 548 20.26 -33.18 -9.99
C LEU A 548 19.06 -32.70 -9.15
N ALA A 549 19.26 -31.84 -8.15
CA ALA A 549 18.13 -31.16 -7.50
C ALA A 549 17.37 -30.33 -8.53
N GLU A 550 16.04 -30.39 -8.48
CA GLU A 550 15.18 -29.69 -9.43
C GLU A 550 14.72 -28.36 -8.83
N PHE A 551 14.91 -27.30 -9.60
CA PHE A 551 14.37 -25.97 -9.34
C PHE A 551 13.51 -25.58 -10.53
N ASN A 552 12.39 -24.92 -10.26
CA ASN A 552 11.43 -24.60 -11.30
C ASN A 552 11.10 -23.12 -11.32
N PHE A 553 10.89 -22.60 -12.52
CA PHE A 553 10.38 -21.25 -12.76
C PHE A 553 9.51 -21.27 -14.01
N SER A 554 8.69 -20.24 -14.19
CA SER A 554 7.75 -20.17 -15.32
C SER A 554 8.08 -19.00 -16.22
N GLY A 555 7.82 -19.15 -17.51
CA GLY A 555 7.95 -18.09 -18.49
C GLY A 555 6.83 -18.11 -19.52
N PHE A 556 6.85 -17.13 -20.40
CA PHE A 556 5.82 -16.90 -21.43
C PHE A 556 6.46 -16.84 -22.81
N ASP A 557 5.71 -17.24 -23.84
CA ASP A 557 6.07 -16.95 -25.23
C ASP A 557 5.78 -15.49 -25.60
N ASN A 558 6.21 -15.11 -26.81
CA ASN A 558 6.02 -13.75 -27.34
C ASN A 558 4.53 -13.36 -27.43
N ASP A 559 3.64 -14.31 -27.77
CA ASP A 559 2.21 -14.06 -27.92
C ASP A 559 1.53 -13.84 -26.56
N ALA A 560 1.83 -14.67 -25.56
CA ALA A 560 1.35 -14.52 -24.19
C ALA A 560 1.84 -13.19 -23.59
N LYS A 561 3.12 -12.86 -23.75
CA LYS A 561 3.68 -11.57 -23.31
C LYS A 561 2.95 -10.40 -23.97
N ALA A 562 2.77 -10.43 -25.29
CA ALA A 562 2.08 -9.36 -26.00
C ALA A 562 0.63 -9.18 -25.52
N GLN A 563 -0.07 -10.28 -25.22
CA GLN A 563 -1.44 -10.24 -24.69
C GLN A 563 -1.49 -9.70 -23.26
N ILE A 564 -0.55 -10.10 -22.39
CA ILE A 564 -0.46 -9.57 -21.01
C ILE A 564 -0.31 -8.05 -21.03
N PHE A 565 0.65 -7.53 -21.79
CA PHE A 565 0.89 -6.08 -21.84
C PHE A 565 -0.14 -5.31 -22.68
N ALA A 566 -0.91 -5.98 -23.54
CA ALA A 566 -2.07 -5.36 -24.19
C ALA A 566 -3.29 -5.27 -23.25
N ALA A 567 -3.39 -6.18 -22.28
CA ALA A 567 -4.44 -6.17 -21.26
C ALA A 567 -4.07 -5.29 -20.05
N ALA A 568 -2.78 -5.17 -19.74
CA ALA A 568 -2.29 -4.37 -18.63
C ALA A 568 -2.44 -2.87 -18.94
N SER A 569 -3.28 -2.19 -18.15
CA SER A 569 -3.51 -0.74 -18.25
C SER A 569 -3.82 -0.15 -16.88
N ARG A 570 -3.47 1.13 -16.70
CA ARG A 570 -3.86 1.88 -15.50
C ARG A 570 -5.37 2.07 -15.41
N ASP A 571 -6.08 2.08 -16.54
CA ASP A 571 -7.55 2.23 -16.58
C ASP A 571 -8.29 1.04 -15.94
N ASN A 572 -7.61 -0.08 -15.72
CA ASN A 572 -8.18 -1.25 -15.05
C ASN A 572 -8.09 -1.17 -13.52
N LEU A 573 -7.38 -0.18 -12.98
CA LEU A 573 -7.38 0.11 -11.56
C LEU A 573 -8.79 0.53 -11.11
N PRO A 574 -9.13 0.38 -9.82
CA PRO A 574 -10.41 0.86 -9.33
C PRO A 574 -10.66 2.33 -9.72
N PRO A 575 -11.89 2.69 -10.10
CA PRO A 575 -12.20 4.05 -10.47
C PRO A 575 -11.90 5.00 -9.32
N PHE A 576 -11.38 6.17 -9.64
CA PHE A 576 -11.14 7.23 -8.67
C PHE A 576 -12.42 7.54 -7.88
N GLY A 577 -12.36 7.48 -6.55
CA GLY A 577 -13.48 7.81 -5.67
C GLY A 577 -13.36 7.23 -4.27
N GLU A 578 -14.41 7.45 -3.47
CA GLU A 578 -14.52 6.84 -2.14
C GLU A 578 -14.81 5.34 -2.26
N CYS A 579 -13.98 4.52 -1.62
CA CYS A 579 -14.20 3.09 -1.54
C CYS A 579 -14.68 2.70 -0.14
N ILE A 580 -15.83 2.03 -0.09
CA ILE A 580 -16.43 1.51 1.15
C ILE A 580 -16.03 0.04 1.29
N PHE A 581 -15.42 -0.31 2.41
CA PHE A 581 -14.99 -1.66 2.72
C PHE A 581 -15.77 -2.21 3.92
N GLY A 582 -16.52 -3.29 3.71
CA GLY A 582 -17.02 -4.20 4.74
C GLY A 582 -17.64 -3.58 6.00
N ASN A 583 -17.62 -4.36 7.08
CA ASN A 583 -17.92 -3.87 8.43
C ASN A 583 -16.62 -3.37 9.09
N THR A 584 -16.60 -2.12 9.55
CA THR A 584 -15.46 -1.50 10.24
C THR A 584 -15.74 -1.15 11.70
N ASP A 585 -16.78 -1.73 12.32
CA ASP A 585 -17.23 -1.47 13.70
C ASP A 585 -16.12 -1.71 14.76
N PHE A 586 -15.06 -2.44 14.41
CA PHE A 586 -13.87 -2.70 15.24
C PHE A 586 -12.57 -2.41 14.47
N ALA A 587 -12.50 -1.23 13.86
CA ALA A 587 -11.35 -0.78 13.10
C ALA A 587 -10.01 -1.06 13.81
N ASN A 588 -9.06 -1.59 13.06
CA ASN A 588 -7.69 -1.84 13.46
C ASN A 588 -6.81 -1.81 12.20
N GLU A 589 -5.48 -1.84 12.37
CA GLU A 589 -4.54 -1.79 11.25
C GLU A 589 -4.70 -2.96 10.27
N GLY A 590 -5.10 -4.15 10.74
CA GLY A 590 -5.40 -5.29 9.88
C GLY A 590 -6.62 -5.07 8.99
N LEU A 591 -7.74 -4.60 9.56
CA LEU A 591 -8.91 -4.21 8.77
C LEU A 591 -8.61 -3.06 7.82
N PHE A 592 -7.72 -2.13 8.20
CA PHE A 592 -7.27 -1.07 7.34
C PHE A 592 -6.47 -1.60 6.14
N LEU A 593 -5.53 -2.54 6.35
CA LEU A 593 -4.80 -3.21 5.26
C LEU A 593 -5.77 -3.92 4.30
N ASN A 594 -6.76 -4.65 4.82
CA ASN A 594 -7.78 -5.28 3.99
C ASN A 594 -8.59 -4.27 3.19
N ALA A 595 -8.98 -3.15 3.82
CA ALA A 595 -9.69 -2.08 3.16
C ALA A 595 -8.85 -1.47 2.03
N VAL A 596 -7.57 -1.18 2.26
CA VAL A 596 -6.64 -0.66 1.24
C VAL A 596 -6.48 -1.64 0.08
N THR A 597 -6.31 -2.94 0.38
CA THR A 597 -6.13 -3.99 -0.63
C THR A 597 -7.38 -4.22 -1.48
N GLU A 598 -8.56 -4.35 -0.86
CA GLU A 598 -9.83 -4.58 -1.58
C GLU A 598 -10.31 -3.32 -2.31
N CYS A 599 -9.95 -2.13 -1.82
CA CYS A 599 -10.13 -0.88 -2.55
C CYS A 599 -9.10 -0.66 -3.67
N GLY A 600 -8.21 -1.65 -3.89
CA GLY A 600 -7.27 -1.74 -5.00
C GLY A 600 -6.32 -0.54 -5.13
N GLY A 601 -5.85 -0.01 -3.99
CA GLY A 601 -4.96 1.16 -3.95
C GLY A 601 -3.72 0.97 -4.83
N ASP A 602 -3.68 1.68 -5.96
CA ASP A 602 -2.50 1.69 -6.83
C ASP A 602 -1.44 2.70 -6.37
N GLU A 603 -1.82 3.60 -5.49
CA GLU A 603 -1.10 4.84 -5.25
C GLU A 603 -0.58 4.94 -3.83
N ARG A 604 -0.04 3.86 -3.22
CA ARG A 604 0.62 4.01 -1.91
C ARG A 604 1.57 5.21 -1.94
N PHE A 605 1.68 5.92 -0.82
CA PHE A 605 2.61 7.03 -0.74
C PHE A 605 4.03 6.50 -0.93
N THR A 606 4.74 7.04 -1.92
CA THR A 606 6.16 6.81 -2.16
C THR A 606 6.96 7.97 -1.58
N THR A 607 8.26 7.78 -1.38
CA THR A 607 9.16 8.88 -0.99
C THR A 607 9.07 10.04 -1.97
N GLN A 608 9.01 9.74 -3.28
CA GLN A 608 8.89 10.78 -4.30
C GLN A 608 7.54 11.50 -4.22
N SER A 609 6.41 10.78 -4.12
CA SER A 609 5.09 11.42 -4.04
C SER A 609 4.93 12.27 -2.78
N VAL A 610 5.50 11.84 -1.64
CA VAL A 610 5.47 12.64 -0.40
C VAL A 610 6.34 13.88 -0.55
N ASN A 611 7.54 13.76 -1.10
CA ASN A 611 8.40 14.91 -1.38
C ASN A 611 7.72 15.91 -2.31
N ASP A 612 6.96 15.43 -3.30
CA ASP A 612 6.17 16.28 -4.18
C ASP A 612 4.97 16.92 -3.47
N LEU A 613 4.48 16.37 -2.36
CA LEU A 613 3.39 16.95 -1.55
C LEU A 613 3.87 17.95 -0.50
N VAL A 614 5.15 17.94 -0.13
CA VAL A 614 5.72 18.88 0.85
C VAL A 614 5.51 20.33 0.37
N ASP A 615 5.11 21.18 1.30
CA ASP A 615 4.78 22.60 1.11
C ASP A 615 3.63 22.89 0.14
N LYS A 616 2.84 21.86 -0.24
CA LYS A 616 1.55 22.01 -0.90
C LYS A 616 0.41 21.94 0.09
N THR A 617 -0.71 22.57 -0.23
CA THR A 617 -1.92 22.51 0.59
C THR A 617 -2.86 21.41 0.12
N LEU A 618 -3.22 20.50 1.03
CA LEU A 618 -4.22 19.46 0.82
C LEU A 618 -5.56 19.90 1.41
N VAL A 619 -6.50 20.25 0.54
CA VAL A 619 -7.81 20.82 0.91
C VAL A 619 -8.90 19.76 0.86
N GLN A 620 -9.69 19.68 1.93
CA GLN A 620 -10.86 18.81 2.03
C GLN A 620 -12.10 19.68 2.32
N ILE A 621 -13.24 19.28 1.75
CA ILE A 621 -14.52 19.95 1.95
C ILE A 621 -15.56 18.89 2.36
N SER A 622 -16.26 19.11 3.47
CA SER A 622 -17.32 18.22 3.95
C SER A 622 -18.63 18.38 3.15
N GLU A 623 -19.64 17.55 3.43
CA GLU A 623 -20.99 17.71 2.84
C GLU A 623 -21.66 19.01 3.26
N GLU A 624 -21.37 19.44 4.49
CA GLU A 624 -21.89 20.63 5.12
C GLU A 624 -21.08 21.89 4.74
N GLY A 625 -20.02 21.75 3.94
CA GLY A 625 -19.17 22.86 3.51
C GLY A 625 -18.09 23.28 4.50
N GLU A 626 -17.78 22.45 5.50
CA GLU A 626 -16.60 22.67 6.36
C GLU A 626 -15.33 22.48 5.54
N ILE A 627 -14.41 23.45 5.63
CA ILE A 627 -13.15 23.45 4.87
C ILE A 627 -12.01 23.11 5.83
N THR A 628 -11.26 22.04 5.53
CA THR A 628 -10.02 21.73 6.26
C THR A 628 -8.84 21.67 5.29
N ALA A 629 -7.66 22.08 5.76
CA ALA A 629 -6.44 22.06 4.97
C ALA A 629 -5.25 21.56 5.77
N HIS A 630 -4.35 20.86 5.09
CA HIS A 630 -3.14 20.29 5.67
C HIS A 630 -1.92 20.69 4.82
N VAL A 631 -0.82 21.10 5.46
CA VAL A 631 0.45 21.38 4.78
C VAL A 631 1.55 20.58 5.44
N LEU A 632 2.17 19.65 4.72
CA LEU A 632 3.33 18.89 5.21
C LEU A 632 4.59 19.74 5.04
N ARG A 633 5.39 19.90 6.09
CA ARG A 633 6.64 20.66 6.08
C ARG A 633 7.86 19.75 5.94
N ALA A 634 8.91 20.27 5.30
CA ALA A 634 10.16 19.55 5.07
C ALA A 634 10.93 19.17 6.36
N ASP A 635 10.60 19.78 7.50
CA ASP A 635 11.16 19.46 8.82
C ASP A 635 10.35 18.39 9.58
N ASN A 636 9.46 17.70 8.87
CA ASN A 636 8.54 16.67 9.38
C ASN A 636 7.44 17.19 10.31
N THR A 637 7.23 18.51 10.37
CA THR A 637 6.03 19.10 11.00
C THR A 637 4.89 19.24 9.99
N TRP A 638 3.65 19.41 10.44
CA TRP A 638 2.55 19.75 9.54
C TRP A 638 1.59 20.76 10.14
N ASP A 639 1.06 21.62 9.26
CA ASP A 639 0.10 22.67 9.64
C ASP A 639 -1.33 22.20 9.37
N HIS A 640 -2.23 22.50 10.30
CA HIS A 640 -3.66 22.21 10.17
C HIS A 640 -4.44 23.52 10.12
N TYR A 641 -5.30 23.64 9.13
CA TYR A 641 -6.22 24.76 8.98
C TYR A 641 -7.64 24.25 9.04
N ARG A 642 -8.46 24.90 9.87
CA ARG A 642 -9.92 24.70 9.88
C ARG A 642 -10.55 26.02 9.51
N ASN A 643 -11.42 26.00 8.50
CA ASN A 643 -12.13 27.18 8.03
C ASN A 643 -11.18 28.36 7.75
N THR A 644 -10.07 28.10 7.05
CA THR A 644 -8.98 29.05 6.72
C THR A 644 -8.06 29.50 7.83
N LEU A 645 -8.35 29.16 9.08
CA LEU A 645 -7.55 29.57 10.23
C LEU A 645 -6.62 28.45 10.67
N GLU A 646 -5.36 28.83 10.93
CA GLU A 646 -4.35 27.92 11.45
C GLU A 646 -4.69 27.54 12.89
N GLU A 647 -4.81 26.25 13.16
CA GLU A 647 -4.88 25.74 14.51
C GLU A 647 -3.46 25.54 15.03
N THR A 648 -2.98 26.43 15.91
CA THR A 648 -1.62 26.34 16.46
C THR A 648 -1.41 25.03 17.23
N GLY A 649 -0.30 24.33 17.00
CA GLY A 649 0.00 23.07 17.70
C GLY A 649 1.30 22.41 17.27
N SER A 650 1.79 21.47 18.07
CA SER A 650 2.96 20.63 17.78
C SER A 650 2.52 19.34 17.08
N ARG A 651 2.70 19.29 15.77
CA ARG A 651 2.23 18.20 14.91
C ARG A 651 3.41 17.63 14.11
N ASN A 652 3.45 16.32 13.92
CA ASN A 652 4.51 15.65 13.17
C ASN A 652 3.96 14.66 12.16
N TRP A 653 4.69 14.44 11.07
CA TRP A 653 4.37 13.42 10.07
C TRP A 653 5.58 12.54 9.76
N SER A 654 5.32 11.33 9.25
CA SER A 654 6.35 10.42 8.76
C SER A 654 5.77 9.47 7.70
N LEU A 655 6.63 8.91 6.85
CA LEU A 655 6.27 7.86 5.90
C LEU A 655 6.72 6.50 6.47
N THR A 656 5.81 5.54 6.61
CA THR A 656 6.12 4.18 7.08
C THR A 656 6.76 3.34 5.97
N GLU A 657 7.37 2.21 6.33
CA GLU A 657 7.98 1.28 5.35
C GLU A 657 6.95 0.65 4.40
N GLU A 658 5.69 0.56 4.83
CA GLU A 658 4.56 0.00 4.08
C GLU A 658 3.91 1.02 3.11
N GLY A 659 4.38 2.27 3.11
CA GLY A 659 3.88 3.35 2.25
C GLY A 659 2.64 4.08 2.81
N TYR A 660 2.48 4.12 4.12
CA TYR A 660 1.45 4.93 4.79
C TYR A 660 2.02 6.25 5.28
N LEU A 661 1.30 7.35 5.04
CA LEU A 661 1.62 8.63 5.64
C LEU A 661 1.01 8.67 7.05
N LYS A 662 1.87 8.65 8.07
CA LYS A 662 1.49 8.79 9.48
C LYS A 662 1.44 10.25 9.87
N LEU A 663 0.30 10.70 10.38
CA LEU A 663 0.08 12.05 10.91
C LEU A 663 -0.19 11.96 12.42
N ILE A 664 0.62 12.65 13.21
CA ILE A 664 0.47 12.78 14.67
C ILE A 664 -0.05 14.19 14.97
N GLY A 665 -1.15 14.26 15.73
CA GLY A 665 -1.81 15.51 16.10
C GLY A 665 -1.11 16.29 17.23
N ASP A 666 -1.72 17.42 17.61
CA ASP A 666 -1.19 18.35 18.63
C ASP A 666 -1.14 17.79 20.06
N THR A 667 -1.70 16.60 20.30
CA THR A 667 -1.60 15.96 21.62
C THR A 667 -0.19 15.46 21.92
N ASN A 668 0.68 15.31 20.89
CA ASN A 668 1.97 14.61 20.96
C ASN A 668 1.88 13.22 21.64
N ILE A 669 0.69 12.63 21.68
CA ILE A 669 0.47 11.26 22.16
C ILE A 669 0.73 10.37 20.95
N GLU A 670 1.82 9.60 20.96
CA GLU A 670 2.20 8.76 19.81
C GLU A 670 1.15 7.69 19.45
N ASP A 671 0.30 7.32 20.42
CA ASP A 671 -0.81 6.38 20.25
C ASP A 671 -2.06 7.04 19.62
N GLU A 672 -2.06 8.36 19.40
CA GLU A 672 -3.12 9.09 18.70
C GLU A 672 -2.60 9.59 17.35
N PHE A 673 -3.03 8.95 16.27
CA PHE A 673 -2.51 9.19 14.93
C PHE A 673 -3.53 8.86 13.84
N ASP A 674 -3.28 9.40 12.65
CA ASP A 674 -3.93 8.97 11.41
C ASP A 674 -2.92 8.30 10.49
N TYR A 675 -3.26 7.14 9.93
CA TYR A 675 -2.60 6.57 8.76
C TYR A 675 -3.39 6.87 7.51
N TRP A 676 -2.72 7.50 6.55
CA TRP A 676 -3.27 7.76 5.23
C TRP A 676 -2.64 6.79 4.24
N SER A 677 -3.50 6.08 3.52
CA SER A 677 -3.13 5.32 2.34
C SER A 677 -3.75 5.99 1.12
N LEU A 678 -2.92 6.37 0.16
CA LEU A 678 -3.41 6.92 -1.09
C LEU A 678 -3.90 5.75 -1.97
N ASN A 679 -5.20 5.77 -2.29
CA ASN A 679 -5.84 4.73 -3.07
C ASN A 679 -5.79 5.05 -4.56
N ALA A 680 -6.06 6.31 -4.91
CA ALA A 680 -6.08 6.78 -6.29
C ALA A 680 -5.73 8.28 -6.37
N TYR A 681 -5.13 8.68 -7.49
CA TYR A 681 -4.77 10.07 -7.79
C TYR A 681 -5.32 10.46 -9.17
N GLU A 682 -6.06 11.57 -9.24
CA GLU A 682 -6.56 12.14 -10.49
C GLU A 682 -5.66 13.32 -10.89
N TYR A 683 -4.82 13.10 -11.90
CA TYR A 683 -3.75 14.02 -12.29
C TYR A 683 -4.24 15.31 -12.98
N GLN A 684 -5.45 15.37 -13.55
CA GLN A 684 -5.91 16.58 -14.23
C GLN A 684 -6.33 17.68 -13.27
N ARG A 685 -6.90 17.31 -12.12
CA ARG A 685 -7.42 18.22 -11.09
C ARG A 685 -6.62 18.16 -9.79
N ASN A 686 -5.55 17.34 -9.75
CA ASN A 686 -4.73 17.05 -8.57
C ASN A 686 -5.58 16.60 -7.37
N LEU A 687 -6.45 15.62 -7.60
CA LEU A 687 -7.32 15.07 -6.56
C LEU A 687 -6.77 13.75 -6.02
N LEU A 688 -6.78 13.62 -4.70
CA LEU A 688 -6.34 12.44 -3.95
C LEU A 688 -7.56 11.76 -3.34
N ALA A 689 -7.66 10.44 -3.54
CA ALA A 689 -8.57 9.58 -2.81
C ALA A 689 -7.78 8.82 -1.75
N ILE A 690 -8.07 9.08 -0.47
CA ILE A 690 -7.26 8.63 0.66
C ILE A 690 -8.12 7.73 1.55
N LYS A 691 -7.62 6.53 1.87
CA LYS A 691 -8.14 5.74 2.98
C LYS A 691 -7.48 6.21 4.27
N VAL A 692 -8.28 6.48 5.29
CA VAL A 692 -7.78 6.94 6.58
C VAL A 692 -8.10 5.90 7.64
N PHE A 693 -7.09 5.53 8.43
CA PHE A 693 -7.26 4.87 9.71
C PHE A 693 -6.90 5.86 10.81
N SER A 694 -7.88 6.22 11.64
CA SER A 694 -7.67 7.14 12.77
C SER A 694 -7.71 6.38 14.08
N GLN A 695 -6.67 6.51 14.89
CA GLN A 695 -6.57 6.03 16.25
C GLN A 695 -6.67 7.21 17.22
N GLN A 696 -7.66 7.20 18.11
CA GLN A 696 -7.92 8.24 19.11
C GLN A 696 -8.18 7.59 20.47
N GLY A 697 -7.13 7.45 21.28
CA GLY A 697 -7.18 6.73 22.56
C GLY A 697 -7.54 5.26 22.38
N GLN A 698 -8.72 4.83 22.83
CA GLN A 698 -9.24 3.45 22.63
C GLN A 698 -10.21 3.33 21.45
N GLN A 699 -10.48 4.42 20.74
CA GLN A 699 -11.39 4.42 19.61
C GLN A 699 -10.58 4.42 18.32
N ALA A 700 -11.00 3.58 17.38
CA ALA A 700 -10.42 3.49 16.07
C ALA A 700 -11.53 3.60 15.02
N GLN A 701 -11.23 4.21 13.88
CA GLN A 701 -12.16 4.29 12.75
C GLN A 701 -11.41 4.16 11.43
N ILE A 702 -12.09 3.59 10.43
CA ILE A 702 -11.64 3.56 9.04
C ILE A 702 -12.61 4.41 8.23
N SER A 703 -12.10 5.42 7.55
CA SER A 703 -12.88 6.32 6.70
C SER A 703 -12.23 6.48 5.33
N SER A 704 -12.88 7.25 4.46
CA SER A 704 -12.35 7.65 3.16
C SER A 704 -12.44 9.16 3.07
N THR A 705 -11.42 9.77 2.49
CA THR A 705 -11.29 11.22 2.39
C THR A 705 -10.86 11.59 0.99
N MET A 706 -11.40 12.70 0.48
CA MET A 706 -11.03 13.27 -0.81
C MET A 706 -10.32 14.60 -0.55
N ALA A 707 -9.11 14.77 -1.10
CA ALA A 707 -8.35 16.01 -0.97
C ALA A 707 -7.98 16.57 -2.35
N LYS A 708 -7.97 17.89 -2.49
CA LYS A 708 -7.42 18.59 -3.66
C LYS A 708 -6.09 19.24 -3.28
N GLU A 709 -5.10 19.07 -4.14
CA GLU A 709 -3.76 19.62 -3.94
C GLU A 709 -3.62 20.99 -4.61
N TYR A 710 -3.14 21.98 -3.84
CA TYR A 710 -2.83 23.32 -4.30
C TYR A 710 -1.35 23.62 -4.08
N LEU A 711 -0.70 24.21 -5.09
CA LEU A 711 0.60 24.85 -4.90
C LEU A 711 0.43 26.11 -4.05
N ALA A 712 1.44 26.45 -3.24
CA ALA A 712 1.44 27.69 -2.48
C ALA A 712 1.19 28.91 -3.39
N GLY A 713 0.18 29.72 -3.05
CA GLY A 713 -0.19 30.92 -3.81
C GLY A 713 -0.88 30.68 -5.15
N SER A 714 -1.26 29.44 -5.48
CA SER A 714 -1.88 29.13 -6.78
C SER A 714 -3.37 29.45 -6.90
N LEU A 715 -4.04 29.78 -5.79
CA LEU A 715 -5.45 30.17 -5.81
C LEU A 715 -5.64 31.47 -6.59
N ALA A 716 -6.59 31.48 -7.53
CA ALA A 716 -6.90 32.64 -8.35
C ALA A 716 -8.41 32.92 -8.37
N ALA A 717 -8.77 34.21 -8.45
CA ALA A 717 -10.15 34.64 -8.59
C ALA A 717 -10.62 34.46 -10.05
N CYS A 718 -11.85 33.99 -10.26
CA CYS A 718 -12.41 33.80 -11.59
C CYS A 718 -12.92 35.12 -12.17
N LEU A 719 -12.10 35.81 -12.97
CA LEU A 719 -12.41 37.14 -13.52
C LEU A 719 -13.40 37.12 -14.70
N ASP A 720 -13.81 35.94 -15.18
CA ASP A 720 -14.70 35.81 -16.34
C ASP A 720 -16.09 36.39 -16.05
N GLY A 721 -16.54 37.33 -16.88
CA GLY A 721 -17.83 37.99 -16.69
C GLY A 721 -17.84 39.07 -15.61
N ASP A 722 -16.67 39.48 -15.11
CA ASP A 722 -16.55 40.68 -14.28
C ASP A 722 -16.88 41.95 -15.10
N SER A 723 -17.52 42.91 -14.46
CA SER A 723 -18.14 44.06 -15.12
C SER A 723 -17.12 45.06 -15.71
N GLY A 724 -15.87 45.00 -15.23
CA GLY A 724 -14.80 45.95 -15.56
C GLY A 724 -15.06 47.36 -15.02
N TRP A 725 -13.99 48.16 -14.88
CA TRP A 725 -14.07 49.53 -14.34
C TRP A 725 -13.56 50.59 -15.32
N ASP A 726 -14.31 51.69 -15.46
CA ASP A 726 -13.83 52.89 -16.14
C ASP A 726 -13.17 53.83 -15.11
N PRO A 727 -11.84 54.01 -15.17
CA PRO A 727 -11.11 54.85 -14.23
C PRO A 727 -11.40 56.35 -14.39
N ALA A 728 -11.97 56.79 -15.51
CA ALA A 728 -12.30 58.20 -15.72
C ALA A 728 -13.63 58.60 -15.07
N THR A 729 -14.59 57.68 -15.02
CA THR A 729 -15.92 57.93 -14.44
C THR A 729 -16.09 57.29 -13.07
N THR A 730 -15.15 56.43 -12.64
CA THR A 730 -15.27 55.63 -11.41
C THR A 730 -16.56 54.80 -11.39
N THR A 731 -16.85 54.13 -12.51
CA THR A 731 -18.07 53.33 -12.70
C THR A 731 -17.79 52.01 -13.37
N PRO A 732 -18.65 51.00 -13.18
CA PRO A 732 -18.59 49.77 -13.96
C PRO A 732 -18.84 50.06 -15.44
N VAL A 733 -18.13 49.35 -16.32
CA VAL A 733 -18.27 49.53 -17.78
C VAL A 733 -19.56 48.90 -18.29
N VAL A 734 -20.05 47.85 -17.62
CA VAL A 734 -21.24 47.08 -17.98
C VAL A 734 -22.11 46.86 -16.74
N LYS A 735 -23.43 47.08 -16.85
CA LYS A 735 -24.39 46.64 -15.83
C LYS A 735 -24.76 45.19 -16.09
N GLU A 736 -24.67 44.37 -15.05
CA GLU A 736 -24.99 42.96 -15.11
C GLU A 736 -26.29 42.67 -14.36
N THR A 737 -26.97 41.59 -14.72
CA THR A 737 -28.20 41.18 -14.00
C THR A 737 -27.88 40.13 -12.94
N LEU A 738 -28.72 40.01 -11.91
CA LEU A 738 -28.61 38.95 -10.91
C LEU A 738 -28.65 37.54 -11.56
N ALA A 739 -29.38 37.37 -12.67
CA ALA A 739 -29.39 36.12 -13.42
C ALA A 739 -28.05 35.83 -14.11
N ASN A 740 -27.36 36.86 -14.61
CA ASN A 740 -26.02 36.73 -15.16
C ASN A 740 -25.02 36.38 -14.04
N TYR A 741 -25.11 37.02 -12.88
CA TYR A 741 -24.29 36.67 -11.71
C TYR A 741 -24.43 35.19 -11.36
N ASN A 742 -25.65 34.71 -11.17
CA ASN A 742 -25.90 33.30 -10.85
C ASN A 742 -25.32 32.36 -11.94
N THR A 743 -25.36 32.76 -13.21
CA THR A 743 -24.76 31.98 -14.30
C THR A 743 -23.23 31.98 -14.22
N GLN A 744 -22.60 33.14 -13.96
CA GLN A 744 -21.16 33.28 -13.85
C GLN A 744 -20.61 32.53 -12.63
N VAL A 745 -21.27 32.59 -11.47
CA VAL A 745 -20.85 31.81 -10.30
C VAL A 745 -20.83 30.32 -10.62
N GLN A 746 -21.87 29.79 -11.25
CA GLN A 746 -21.92 28.36 -11.60
C GLN A 746 -20.85 27.96 -12.62
N GLN A 747 -20.39 28.88 -13.46
CA GLN A 747 -19.28 28.64 -14.40
C GLN A 747 -17.91 28.70 -13.71
N CYS A 748 -17.75 29.57 -12.72
CA CYS A 748 -16.52 29.77 -11.96
C CYS A 748 -16.33 28.79 -10.79
N LYS A 749 -17.39 28.09 -10.36
CA LYS A 749 -17.34 27.20 -9.21
C LYS A 749 -16.49 25.96 -9.50
N GLU A 750 -15.44 25.80 -8.72
CA GLU A 750 -14.62 24.60 -8.64
C GLU A 750 -15.29 23.60 -7.70
N ILE A 751 -16.15 22.74 -8.26
CA ILE A 751 -16.79 21.65 -7.52
C ILE A 751 -16.04 20.35 -7.83
N TRP A 752 -15.50 19.71 -6.79
CA TRP A 752 -14.90 18.38 -6.90
C TRP A 752 -15.65 17.37 -6.04
N PHE A 753 -15.97 16.23 -6.64
CA PHE A 753 -16.69 15.12 -5.99
C PHE A 753 -18.02 15.52 -5.34
N GLY A 754 -18.73 16.51 -5.91
CA GLY A 754 -19.98 17.03 -5.36
C GLY A 754 -19.80 17.86 -4.08
N ARG A 755 -18.57 18.09 -3.63
CA ARG A 755 -18.23 19.00 -2.53
C ARG A 755 -18.11 20.42 -3.10
N ASN A 756 -18.89 21.33 -2.53
CA ASN A 756 -18.99 22.72 -3.00
C ASN A 756 -18.46 23.65 -1.89
N PRO A 757 -17.47 24.50 -2.16
CA PRO A 757 -17.07 25.52 -1.20
C PRO A 757 -18.22 26.53 -1.00
N VAL A 758 -18.62 26.74 0.24
CA VAL A 758 -19.74 27.64 0.61
C VAL A 758 -19.43 28.41 1.89
N PHE A 759 -20.06 29.57 2.05
CA PHE A 759 -20.05 30.23 3.35
C PHE A 759 -20.97 29.47 4.31
N THR A 760 -20.47 29.21 5.52
CA THR A 760 -21.23 28.65 6.63
C THR A 760 -21.17 29.59 7.82
N GLU A 761 -22.15 29.51 8.73
CA GLU A 761 -22.09 30.29 9.98
C GLU A 761 -20.83 29.95 10.78
N ALA A 762 -20.45 28.67 10.83
CA ALA A 762 -19.24 28.22 11.52
C ALA A 762 -17.94 28.83 10.94
N LEU A 763 -17.89 29.10 9.63
CA LEU A 763 -16.78 29.79 8.98
C LEU A 763 -16.70 31.27 9.36
N LEU A 764 -17.85 31.95 9.52
CA LEU A 764 -17.91 33.41 9.65
C LEU A 764 -18.05 33.93 11.09
N ILE A 765 -18.71 33.20 11.98
CA ILE A 765 -18.99 33.61 13.37
C ILE A 765 -18.74 32.49 14.40
N GLY A 766 -18.17 31.37 13.97
CA GLY A 766 -17.82 30.26 14.87
C GLY A 766 -19.03 29.54 15.48
N GLN A 767 -18.88 28.99 16.68
CA GLN A 767 -19.88 28.11 17.34
C GLN A 767 -20.18 28.51 18.78
N THR A 768 -19.51 29.54 19.33
CA THR A 768 -19.56 29.80 20.77
C THR A 768 -20.68 30.76 21.22
N GLY A 769 -21.37 31.40 20.28
CA GLY A 769 -22.46 32.34 20.54
C GLY A 769 -22.02 33.55 21.38
N ASN A 770 -20.76 33.95 21.23
CA ASN A 770 -20.25 35.21 21.72
C ASN A 770 -19.32 35.84 20.67
N ASN A 771 -19.14 37.16 20.72
CA ASN A 771 -18.40 37.91 19.72
C ASN A 771 -16.86 37.64 19.67
N SER A 772 -16.34 36.63 20.38
CA SER A 772 -14.89 36.37 20.42
C SER A 772 -14.39 35.49 19.27
N ASP A 773 -15.26 34.68 18.66
CA ASP A 773 -14.99 33.90 17.45
C ASP A 773 -15.53 34.52 16.16
N ASP A 774 -16.15 35.71 16.25
CA ASP A 774 -16.54 36.56 15.11
C ASP A 774 -15.37 36.78 14.14
N LYS A 775 -15.63 36.69 12.84
CA LYS A 775 -14.64 36.92 11.77
C LYS A 775 -14.90 38.17 10.97
N ALA A 776 -13.87 38.60 10.26
CA ALA A 776 -13.95 39.59 9.21
C ALA A 776 -13.28 39.09 7.94
N LEU A 777 -13.84 39.46 6.79
CA LEU A 777 -13.23 39.20 5.49
C LEU A 777 -12.32 40.38 5.12
N ILE A 778 -11.09 40.09 4.71
CA ILE A 778 -10.16 41.06 4.11
C ILE A 778 -9.96 40.72 2.63
N PHE A 779 -10.00 41.74 1.78
CA PHE A 779 -9.95 41.63 0.33
C PHE A 779 -8.51 41.81 -0.20
N ALA A 780 -8.02 40.86 -1.00
CA ALA A 780 -6.64 40.86 -1.49
C ALA A 780 -6.34 42.04 -2.42
N SER A 781 -7.33 42.49 -3.20
CA SER A 781 -7.21 43.66 -4.07
C SER A 781 -6.80 44.95 -3.34
N ASP A 782 -7.09 45.07 -2.05
CA ASP A 782 -6.79 46.27 -1.24
C ASP A 782 -5.46 46.21 -0.48
N THR A 783 -4.87 45.02 -0.40
CA THR A 783 -3.63 44.77 0.35
C THR A 783 -2.40 44.70 -0.56
N GLY A 784 -2.59 44.79 -1.88
CA GLY A 784 -1.56 44.68 -2.90
C GLY A 784 -1.22 43.22 -3.16
N GLY A 785 -1.71 42.69 -4.29
CA GLY A 785 -1.43 41.32 -4.75
C GLY A 785 0.06 41.01 -4.91
N GLU A 786 0.34 39.72 -5.05
CA GLU A 786 1.68 39.11 -5.11
C GLU A 786 2.66 39.89 -6.01
N GLY A 787 3.61 40.60 -5.38
CA GLY A 787 4.75 41.26 -6.05
C GLY A 787 4.90 42.78 -5.85
N GLY A 788 4.04 43.46 -5.09
CA GLY A 788 4.11 44.91 -4.84
C GLY A 788 4.71 45.30 -3.49
N ASN A 789 5.49 46.38 -3.46
CA ASN A 789 6.18 46.93 -2.29
C ASN A 789 5.22 47.19 -1.11
N HIS A 790 5.49 46.55 0.04
CA HIS A 790 4.73 46.68 1.28
C HIS A 790 4.89 48.08 1.88
N SER A 791 3.80 48.78 2.25
CA SER A 791 3.93 49.87 3.23
C SER A 791 2.69 50.38 3.96
N ASN A 792 1.44 49.89 3.79
CA ASN A 792 0.39 50.39 4.69
C ASN A 792 -0.82 49.47 4.95
N PRO A 793 -0.96 48.85 6.14
CA PRO A 793 -2.21 48.20 6.57
C PRO A 793 -3.36 49.18 6.83
N ASP A 794 -3.08 50.49 6.86
CA ASP A 794 -4.04 51.56 7.12
C ASP A 794 -4.98 51.89 5.95
N THR A 795 -5.03 51.08 4.88
CA THR A 795 -5.93 51.31 3.71
C THR A 795 -6.72 50.07 3.26
N ALA A 796 -6.65 48.97 4.00
CA ALA A 796 -7.40 47.75 3.67
C ALA A 796 -8.89 47.88 4.03
N ARG A 797 -9.76 47.20 3.27
CA ARG A 797 -11.20 47.13 3.54
C ARG A 797 -11.55 45.81 4.23
N TYR A 798 -12.51 45.88 5.16
CA TYR A 798 -12.92 44.77 6.00
C TYR A 798 -14.46 44.66 6.03
N LEU A 799 -14.96 43.43 5.85
CA LEU A 799 -16.35 43.11 6.13
C LEU A 799 -16.42 42.38 7.47
N LYS A 800 -16.76 43.11 8.53
CA LYS A 800 -16.84 42.58 9.90
C LYS A 800 -18.21 41.97 10.15
N LEU A 801 -18.25 40.71 10.54
CA LEU A 801 -19.46 39.94 10.77
C LEU A 801 -19.57 39.61 12.25
N SER A 802 -20.76 39.74 12.82
CA SER A 802 -21.02 39.47 14.23
C SER A 802 -22.18 38.51 14.44
N ASP A 803 -22.11 37.71 15.49
CA ASP A 803 -23.17 36.80 15.92
C ASP A 803 -24.37 37.49 16.61
N ASP A 804 -24.29 38.81 16.85
CA ASP A 804 -25.40 39.63 17.31
C ASP A 804 -26.54 39.68 16.28
N PHE A 805 -27.80 39.51 16.69
CA PHE A 805 -28.93 39.40 15.77
C PHE A 805 -29.94 40.55 15.88
N GLN A 806 -30.50 40.93 14.74
CA GLN A 806 -31.63 41.84 14.61
C GLN A 806 -32.67 41.27 13.64
N GLY A 807 -33.70 40.62 14.17
CA GLY A 807 -34.73 39.95 13.37
C GLY A 807 -34.20 38.66 12.76
N ASP A 808 -34.31 38.52 11.43
CA ASP A 808 -33.81 37.37 10.66
C ASP A 808 -32.38 37.58 10.13
N PHE A 809 -31.69 38.63 10.60
CA PHE A 809 -30.35 39.00 10.18
C PHE A 809 -29.39 39.09 11.37
N PHE A 810 -28.13 38.84 11.09
CA PHE A 810 -27.00 39.16 11.95
C PHE A 810 -26.52 40.58 11.71
N LEU A 811 -25.90 41.17 12.73
CA LEU A 811 -25.29 42.49 12.70
C LEU A 811 -23.85 42.40 12.19
N GLY A 812 -23.37 43.48 11.59
CA GLY A 812 -21.97 43.60 11.18
C GLY A 812 -21.64 45.04 10.83
N SER A 813 -20.44 45.26 10.32
CA SER A 813 -20.05 46.56 9.79
C SER A 813 -19.10 46.41 8.60
N TYR A 814 -19.28 47.25 7.60
CA TYR A 814 -18.28 47.48 6.57
C TYR A 814 -17.29 48.53 7.08
N VAL A 815 -15.98 48.25 7.04
CA VAL A 815 -14.93 49.12 7.60
C VAL A 815 -13.84 49.38 6.56
N ASP A 816 -13.53 50.64 6.35
CA ASP A 816 -12.36 51.09 5.59
C ASP A 816 -11.28 51.56 6.56
N GLY A 817 -10.13 50.89 6.56
CA GLY A 817 -9.01 51.15 7.47
C GLY A 817 -8.45 52.57 7.37
N SER A 818 -8.67 53.28 6.26
CA SER A 818 -8.20 54.65 6.06
C SER A 818 -9.07 55.70 6.78
N GLY A 819 -10.27 55.31 7.22
CA GLY A 819 -11.30 56.24 7.71
C GLY A 819 -11.86 57.19 6.65
N CYS A 820 -11.38 57.08 5.40
CA CYS A 820 -11.76 57.87 4.24
C CYS A 820 -12.39 56.94 3.19
N GLY A 821 -13.55 56.38 3.54
CA GLY A 821 -14.30 55.45 2.70
C GLY A 821 -15.58 54.99 3.39
N PHE A 822 -16.21 53.97 2.81
CA PHE A 822 -17.44 53.38 3.32
C PHE A 822 -17.25 52.82 4.73
N ASN A 823 -17.86 53.46 5.73
CA ASN A 823 -17.96 52.94 7.09
C ASN A 823 -19.43 52.95 7.50
N PHE A 824 -20.07 51.79 7.50
CA PHE A 824 -21.50 51.67 7.76
C PHE A 824 -21.88 50.34 8.40
N ASP A 825 -22.95 50.35 9.18
CA ASP A 825 -23.53 49.14 9.78
C ASP A 825 -24.28 48.33 8.71
N ILE A 826 -24.18 47.00 8.81
CA ILE A 826 -24.83 46.07 7.89
C ILE A 826 -25.71 45.07 8.64
N LEU A 827 -26.69 44.55 7.91
CA LEU A 827 -27.47 43.36 8.23
C LEU A 827 -27.05 42.24 7.28
N TRP A 828 -26.60 41.10 7.77
CA TRP A 828 -26.12 39.99 6.94
C TRP A 828 -26.77 38.65 7.32
N LYS A 829 -26.73 37.70 6.41
CA LYS A 829 -27.18 36.32 6.60
C LYS A 829 -26.55 35.38 5.56
N ILE A 830 -26.65 34.09 5.82
CA ILE A 830 -26.37 33.05 4.82
C ILE A 830 -27.68 32.60 4.17
N GLU A 831 -27.76 32.64 2.84
CA GLU A 831 -28.87 32.08 2.08
C GLU A 831 -28.74 30.54 1.96
N ASP A 832 -29.83 29.85 1.61
CA ASP A 832 -29.90 28.36 1.60
C ASP A 832 -28.82 27.66 0.75
N ASP A 833 -28.25 28.36 -0.24
CA ASP A 833 -27.20 27.86 -1.12
C ASP A 833 -25.77 28.22 -0.67
N GLY A 834 -25.63 28.78 0.54
CA GLY A 834 -24.35 29.19 1.11
C GLY A 834 -23.86 30.56 0.64
N THR A 835 -24.73 31.37 0.03
CA THR A 835 -24.42 32.76 -0.35
C THR A 835 -24.39 33.66 0.88
N LEU A 836 -23.29 34.40 1.06
CA LEU A 836 -23.25 35.50 2.01
C LEU A 836 -23.99 36.69 1.41
N TYR A 837 -25.16 37.02 1.98
CA TYR A 837 -25.92 38.21 1.64
C TYR A 837 -25.76 39.25 2.75
N TYR A 838 -25.51 40.50 2.37
CA TYR A 838 -25.57 41.61 3.31
C TYR A 838 -26.19 42.86 2.69
N GLU A 839 -26.79 43.69 3.53
CA GLU A 839 -27.36 44.98 3.17
C GLU A 839 -26.98 46.06 4.18
N ALA A 840 -26.75 47.28 3.70
CA ALA A 840 -26.50 48.43 4.55
C ALA A 840 -27.77 48.79 5.33
N VAL A 841 -27.64 49.09 6.62
CA VAL A 841 -28.79 49.45 7.49
C VAL A 841 -29.54 50.70 7.00
N ASP A 842 -28.85 51.58 6.27
CA ASP A 842 -29.42 52.78 5.65
C ASP A 842 -30.12 52.49 4.29
N GLY A 843 -30.16 51.23 3.85
CA GLY A 843 -30.79 50.77 2.61
C GLY A 843 -29.99 51.11 1.35
N SER A 844 -28.75 51.54 1.51
CA SER A 844 -28.00 52.17 0.43
C SER A 844 -27.27 51.20 -0.50
N MET A 845 -27.06 49.95 -0.06
CA MET A 845 -26.37 48.88 -0.80
C MET A 845 -26.88 47.51 -0.33
N ASN A 846 -26.88 46.54 -1.23
CA ASN A 846 -26.87 45.12 -0.89
C ASN A 846 -25.88 44.37 -1.78
N GLU A 847 -25.31 43.29 -1.25
CA GLU A 847 -24.35 42.46 -1.98
C GLU A 847 -24.54 40.99 -1.67
N ARG A 848 -24.27 40.16 -2.68
CA ARG A 848 -24.22 38.69 -2.58
C ARG A 848 -22.81 38.23 -2.91
N ILE A 849 -22.24 37.37 -2.08
CA ILE A 849 -20.91 36.81 -2.27
C ILE A 849 -21.02 35.28 -2.20
N GLN A 850 -20.47 34.60 -3.21
CA GLN A 850 -20.32 33.15 -3.24
C GLN A 850 -18.85 32.78 -3.35
N ILE A 851 -18.43 31.73 -2.65
CA ILE A 851 -17.11 31.13 -2.83
C ILE A 851 -17.13 30.35 -4.16
N THR A 852 -16.11 30.58 -4.98
CA THR A 852 -15.90 29.87 -6.25
C THR A 852 -14.83 28.79 -6.13
N ASP A 853 -13.78 29.02 -5.34
CA ASP A 853 -12.71 28.05 -5.10
C ASP A 853 -12.02 28.35 -3.74
N THR A 854 -11.24 27.41 -3.21
CA THR A 854 -10.44 27.61 -2.00
C THR A 854 -9.21 26.72 -1.99
N ASP A 855 -8.06 27.29 -1.61
CA ASP A 855 -6.84 26.54 -1.29
C ASP A 855 -6.78 26.16 0.20
N GLY A 856 -7.90 26.30 0.93
CA GLY A 856 -8.03 26.02 2.35
C GLY A 856 -7.46 27.08 3.29
N LEU A 857 -6.66 28.04 2.79
CA LEU A 857 -6.13 29.18 3.54
C LEU A 857 -6.82 30.49 3.14
N LYS A 858 -7.25 30.58 1.89
CA LYS A 858 -7.92 31.72 1.28
C LYS A 858 -9.14 31.24 0.49
N LEU A 859 -10.05 32.17 0.22
CA LEU A 859 -11.27 31.90 -0.55
C LEU A 859 -11.26 32.76 -1.81
N ALA A 860 -11.42 32.15 -2.98
CA ALA A 860 -11.74 32.86 -4.20
C ALA A 860 -13.25 33.12 -4.21
N ILE A 861 -13.65 34.37 -4.44
CA ILE A 861 -15.05 34.76 -4.40
C ILE A 861 -15.53 35.34 -5.74
N LYS A 862 -16.85 35.26 -5.91
CA LYS A 862 -17.57 36.00 -6.93
C LYS A 862 -18.78 36.69 -6.29
N ALA A 863 -18.86 37.99 -6.52
CA ALA A 863 -19.78 38.86 -5.83
C ALA A 863 -20.67 39.63 -6.81
N PHE A 864 -21.87 39.98 -6.36
CA PHE A 864 -22.83 40.82 -7.06
C PHE A 864 -23.24 41.98 -6.16
N ASN A 865 -22.78 43.17 -6.51
CA ASN A 865 -23.06 44.39 -5.79
C ASN A 865 -24.25 45.13 -6.43
N HIS A 866 -25.26 45.46 -5.63
CA HIS A 866 -26.31 46.40 -6.01
C HIS A 866 -26.25 47.61 -5.09
N GLN A 867 -25.95 48.78 -5.64
CA GLN A 867 -25.88 50.00 -4.85
C GLN A 867 -26.81 51.10 -5.35
N SER A 868 -27.22 51.97 -4.43
CA SER A 868 -28.13 53.08 -4.70
C SER A 868 -27.55 54.42 -4.29
N ARG A 869 -26.25 54.50 -3.93
CA ARG A 869 -25.59 55.74 -3.45
C ARG A 869 -25.13 56.66 -4.57
N TRP A 870 -24.84 56.15 -5.76
CA TRP A 870 -24.44 56.92 -6.94
C TRP A 870 -25.59 57.71 -7.62
N GLN A 871 -26.52 58.28 -6.84
CA GLN A 871 -27.77 58.87 -7.35
C GLN A 871 -27.58 60.13 -8.22
N THR A 872 -26.38 60.69 -8.30
CA THR A 872 -26.10 61.91 -9.05
C THR A 872 -25.67 61.68 -10.50
N ASP A 873 -25.44 60.43 -10.91
CA ASP A 873 -25.13 60.06 -12.31
C ASP A 873 -26.24 59.17 -12.90
N GLU A 874 -26.94 59.65 -13.93
CA GLU A 874 -28.03 58.91 -14.60
C GLU A 874 -27.57 57.60 -15.26
N THR A 875 -26.26 57.44 -15.52
CA THR A 875 -25.69 56.17 -16.05
C THR A 875 -25.51 55.10 -14.98
N LEU A 876 -25.57 55.46 -13.68
CA LEU A 876 -25.32 54.59 -12.52
C LEU A 876 -26.59 54.17 -11.75
N LEU A 877 -27.77 54.50 -12.25
CA LEU A 877 -29.03 54.01 -11.68
C LEU A 877 -29.22 52.52 -12.01
N TYR A 878 -28.95 51.64 -11.05
CA TYR A 878 -29.26 50.22 -11.19
C TYR A 878 -30.76 49.96 -11.11
N GLY A 879 -31.29 49.19 -12.05
CA GLY A 879 -32.58 48.53 -11.90
C GLY A 879 -32.59 47.58 -10.69
N SER A 880 -33.78 47.17 -10.25
CA SER A 880 -33.95 46.30 -9.07
C SER A 880 -33.24 44.94 -9.17
N ASP A 881 -32.86 44.52 -10.37
CA ASP A 881 -32.16 43.27 -10.69
C ASP A 881 -30.81 43.51 -11.38
N GLU A 882 -30.37 44.76 -11.52
CA GLU A 882 -29.10 45.14 -12.12
C GLU A 882 -28.06 45.43 -11.03
N GLY A 883 -26.80 45.19 -11.33
CA GLY A 883 -25.69 45.42 -10.41
C GLY A 883 -24.35 45.19 -11.10
N GLU A 884 -23.34 44.99 -10.28
CA GLU A 884 -21.96 44.75 -10.70
C GLU A 884 -21.51 43.36 -10.27
N ILE A 885 -21.03 42.56 -11.22
CA ILE A 885 -20.30 41.32 -10.96
C ILE A 885 -18.81 41.64 -10.82
N TRP A 886 -18.19 41.11 -9.75
CA TRP A 886 -16.76 41.22 -9.51
C TRP A 886 -16.22 39.99 -8.77
N SER A 887 -14.90 39.82 -8.80
CA SER A 887 -14.20 38.71 -8.16
C SER A 887 -12.93 39.17 -7.43
N ASP A 888 -12.58 38.47 -6.34
CA ASP A 888 -11.36 38.72 -5.56
C ASP A 888 -10.96 37.45 -4.78
N ILE A 889 -9.78 37.49 -4.15
CA ILE A 889 -9.38 36.56 -3.11
C ILE A 889 -9.63 37.21 -1.76
N VAL A 890 -10.26 36.48 -0.84
CA VAL A 890 -10.48 36.93 0.54
C VAL A 890 -9.76 36.04 1.53
N THR A 891 -9.28 36.65 2.60
CA THR A 891 -8.74 35.95 3.78
C THR A 891 -9.67 36.21 4.96
N LEU A 892 -9.83 35.26 5.87
CA LEU A 892 -10.52 35.50 7.14
C LEU A 892 -9.53 35.91 8.22
N ILE A 893 -9.93 36.91 9.01
CA ILE A 893 -9.23 37.33 10.22
C ILE A 893 -10.21 37.40 11.39
N ASP A 894 -9.71 37.44 12.62
CA ASP A 894 -10.58 37.70 13.77
C ASP A 894 -11.17 39.11 13.67
N ALA A 895 -12.46 39.25 13.94
CA ALA A 895 -13.17 40.54 13.92
C ALA A 895 -12.57 41.56 14.92
N SER A 896 -11.84 41.08 15.93
CA SER A 896 -11.10 41.89 16.90
C SER A 896 -9.80 42.50 16.35
N GLN A 897 -9.27 41.97 15.24
CA GLN A 897 -8.07 42.45 14.57
C GLN A 897 -8.38 43.57 13.56
N VAL A 898 -9.67 43.79 13.23
CA VAL A 898 -10.10 44.91 12.40
C VAL A 898 -9.78 46.22 13.12
N PRO A 899 -9.02 47.14 12.50
CA PRO A 899 -8.68 48.41 13.12
C PRO A 899 -9.94 49.24 13.39
N ASN A 900 -9.97 49.93 14.52
CA ASN A 900 -10.99 50.94 14.76
C ASN A 900 -10.82 52.07 13.75
N VAL A 901 -11.93 52.53 13.16
CA VAL A 901 -11.94 53.72 12.31
C VAL A 901 -11.39 54.89 13.13
N VAL A 902 -10.30 55.49 12.68
CA VAL A 902 -9.76 56.72 13.28
C VAL A 902 -10.38 57.89 12.52
N PRO A 903 -11.25 58.71 13.16
CA PRO A 903 -11.81 59.88 12.51
C PRO A 903 -10.70 60.88 12.15
N VAL A 904 -10.76 61.45 10.95
CA VAL A 904 -9.84 62.49 10.48
C VAL A 904 -10.26 63.84 11.08
N GLU A 905 -9.33 64.75 11.40
CA GLU A 905 -9.69 66.11 11.82
C GLU A 905 -10.34 66.88 10.65
N PRO A 906 -11.46 67.59 10.85
CA PRO A 906 -12.07 68.39 9.80
C PRO A 906 -11.11 69.50 9.34
N PRO A 907 -11.06 69.83 8.03
CA PRO A 907 -10.24 70.93 7.56
C PRO A 907 -10.63 72.23 8.28
N PRO A 908 -9.68 73.09 8.69
CA PRO A 908 -10.00 74.33 9.38
C PRO A 908 -10.92 75.20 8.51
N PRO A 909 -11.93 75.88 9.08
CA PRO A 909 -12.82 76.74 8.33
C PRO A 909 -12.02 77.85 7.65
N ALA A 910 -12.25 78.06 6.35
CA ALA A 910 -11.58 79.09 5.56
C ALA A 910 -11.72 80.46 6.25
N GLU A 911 -10.59 81.08 6.63
CA GLU A 911 -10.59 82.44 7.15
C GLU A 911 -10.95 83.41 6.01
N GLU A 912 -11.97 84.25 6.20
CA GLU A 912 -12.24 85.39 5.30
C GLU A 912 -11.07 86.37 5.40
N GLU A 913 -10.17 86.36 4.41
CA GLU A 913 -9.12 87.36 4.29
C GLU A 913 -9.71 88.77 4.04
N THR A 914 -9.80 89.59 5.08
CA THR A 914 -9.78 91.05 4.91
C THR A 914 -8.35 91.50 4.58
N PRO A 915 -8.11 92.20 3.45
CA PRO A 915 -6.75 92.61 3.08
C PRO A 915 -6.27 93.78 3.95
N PRO A 916 -5.04 93.76 4.50
CA PRO A 916 -4.43 94.94 5.09
C PRO A 916 -3.94 95.90 3.98
N GLU A 917 -4.16 97.20 4.16
CA GLU A 917 -3.56 98.26 3.33
C GLU A 917 -2.02 98.23 3.43
N GLY A 918 -1.32 98.06 2.31
CA GLY A 918 0.10 98.47 2.25
C GLY A 918 1.08 97.73 1.35
N GLU A 919 0.70 96.72 0.57
CA GLU A 919 1.65 96.00 -0.28
C GLU A 919 1.40 96.22 -1.79
N ASN A 920 2.49 96.47 -2.52
CA ASN A 920 2.47 96.58 -3.98
C ASN A 920 2.05 95.24 -4.58
N PRO A 921 1.27 95.24 -5.68
CA PRO A 921 0.92 93.99 -6.35
C PRO A 921 2.16 93.27 -6.89
N PRO A 922 2.22 91.92 -6.80
CA PRO A 922 3.22 91.13 -7.53
C PRO A 922 3.00 91.27 -9.05
N ALA A 923 4.07 91.05 -9.81
CA ALA A 923 4.08 91.21 -11.27
C ALA A 923 3.15 90.20 -11.97
N GLU A 924 2.56 90.60 -13.10
CA GLU A 924 1.82 89.69 -13.99
C GLU A 924 2.71 88.49 -14.38
N GLY A 925 2.30 87.28 -13.97
CA GLY A 925 2.84 86.02 -14.51
C GLY A 925 3.38 84.99 -13.52
N GLU A 926 3.30 85.20 -12.21
CA GLU A 926 3.65 84.16 -11.22
C GLU A 926 2.38 83.63 -10.54
N GLU A 927 2.00 82.40 -10.88
CA GLU A 927 1.06 81.60 -10.08
C GLU A 927 1.73 81.25 -8.74
N PRO A 928 1.06 81.43 -7.59
CA PRO A 928 1.53 80.84 -6.35
C PRO A 928 1.50 79.30 -6.48
N PRO A 929 2.43 78.57 -5.85
CA PRO A 929 2.40 77.11 -5.86
C PRO A 929 1.08 76.64 -5.25
N ALA A 930 0.36 75.76 -5.97
CA ALA A 930 -0.77 75.05 -5.41
C ALA A 930 -0.32 74.34 -4.14
N GLU A 931 -1.03 74.57 -3.03
CA GLU A 931 -0.94 73.69 -1.88
C GLU A 931 -1.31 72.28 -2.37
N GLU A 932 -0.38 71.33 -2.24
CA GLU A 932 -0.66 69.92 -2.49
C GLU A 932 -1.68 69.46 -1.44
N GLU A 933 -2.95 69.36 -1.84
CA GLU A 933 -3.90 68.52 -1.11
C GLU A 933 -3.30 67.12 -0.96
N PRO A 934 -3.44 66.47 0.21
CA PRO A 934 -3.01 65.09 0.36
C PRO A 934 -3.68 64.26 -0.72
N ALA A 935 -2.87 63.56 -1.54
CA ALA A 935 -3.39 62.66 -2.56
C ALA A 935 -4.31 61.64 -1.89
N GLY A 936 -5.61 61.71 -2.21
CA GLY A 936 -6.57 60.68 -1.84
C GLY A 936 -6.19 59.32 -2.43
N PRO A 937 -6.82 58.22 -1.96
CA PRO A 937 -6.55 56.88 -2.48
C PRO A 937 -6.72 56.82 -4.01
N PRO A 938 -6.00 55.93 -4.71
CA PRO A 938 -6.10 55.79 -6.15
C PRO A 938 -7.57 55.55 -6.56
N ALA A 939 -8.06 56.34 -7.50
CA ALA A 939 -9.42 56.22 -8.03
C ALA A 939 -9.58 54.91 -8.83
N GLY A 940 -10.59 54.10 -8.52
CA GLY A 940 -11.02 53.01 -9.41
C GLY A 940 -11.38 51.64 -8.78
N THR A 941 -12.04 51.58 -7.63
CA THR A 941 -12.68 50.32 -7.16
C THR A 941 -14.13 50.57 -6.71
N ILE A 942 -14.94 49.50 -6.74
CA ILE A 942 -16.40 49.38 -6.48
C ILE A 942 -16.96 50.20 -5.31
N LEU A 943 -16.09 50.59 -4.38
CA LEU A 943 -16.43 51.12 -3.07
C LEU A 943 -15.73 52.46 -2.83
N ASN A 944 -15.75 53.34 -3.84
CA ASN A 944 -15.47 54.77 -3.67
C ASN A 944 -16.73 55.58 -4.02
N ASP A 945 -17.36 56.26 -3.05
CA ASP A 945 -18.55 57.11 -3.28
C ASP A 945 -18.23 58.60 -3.42
N GLY A 946 -16.95 58.98 -3.39
CA GLY A 946 -16.53 60.37 -3.51
C GLY A 946 -16.99 61.29 -2.37
N GLN A 947 -17.40 60.77 -1.20
CA GLN A 947 -17.65 61.59 0.00
C GLN A 947 -16.63 61.39 1.13
N THR A 948 -16.53 62.46 1.93
CA THR A 948 -15.49 62.83 2.88
C THR A 948 -15.26 61.87 4.05
N CYS A 949 -14.01 61.78 4.49
CA CYS A 949 -13.55 61.06 5.68
C CYS A 949 -14.45 61.28 6.91
N ALA A 950 -14.54 60.28 7.78
CA ALA A 950 -15.24 60.41 9.05
C ALA A 950 -14.60 61.53 9.89
N TYR A 951 -15.28 62.67 10.06
CA TYR A 951 -14.78 63.81 10.84
C TYR A 951 -15.29 63.79 12.28
N LEU A 952 -14.49 64.28 13.24
CA LEU A 952 -14.94 64.53 14.61
C LEU A 952 -16.10 65.54 14.64
N GLU A 953 -17.23 65.18 15.26
CA GLU A 953 -18.31 66.14 15.53
C GLU A 953 -17.79 67.28 16.42
N VAL A 954 -17.80 68.51 15.90
CA VAL A 954 -17.50 69.71 16.70
C VAL A 954 -18.72 70.01 17.57
N PRO A 955 -18.61 70.03 18.91
CA PRO A 955 -19.74 70.35 19.77
C PRO A 955 -20.21 71.78 19.50
N GLU A 956 -21.51 71.94 19.21
CA GLU A 956 -22.14 73.25 18.99
C GLU A 956 -21.86 74.21 20.16
N GLN A 957 -21.15 75.31 19.89
CA GLN A 957 -21.05 76.42 20.82
C GLN A 957 -22.42 77.14 20.88
N PRO A 958 -22.98 77.38 22.08
CA PRO A 958 -24.22 78.14 22.20
C PRO A 958 -23.99 79.60 21.78
N ALA A 959 -24.87 80.10 20.93
CA ALA A 959 -24.82 81.46 20.36
C ALA A 959 -24.88 82.56 21.45
N PRO A 960 -24.23 83.73 21.24
CA PRO A 960 -24.22 84.85 22.19
C PRO A 960 -25.55 85.59 22.34
#